data_AF-A0A150XJ07-F1
#
_entry.id   AF-A0A150XJ07-F1
#
_cell.length_a   1.000
_cell.length_b   1.000
_cell.length_c   1.000
_cell.angle_alpha   90.00
_cell.angle_beta   90.00
_cell.angle_gamma   90.00
#
_symmetry.space_group_name_H-M   'P 1'
#
loop_
_entity.id
_entity.type
_entity.pdbx_description
1 polymer ?
#
loop_
_entity_poly.entity_id
_entity_poly.type
_entity_poly.pdbx_seq_one_letter_code
_entity_poly.pdbx_strand_id
1 'polypeptide(L)'
;MSKGIQLFVGVIMISLFALEIPTRAFRLYEKGDTEKAIEVLNKSLEKDSLNPAGNFLYSKIFIDSLFKNYSIDSAYHFVNKAISNFKQIKDPKDLGNLKELGIDSVALQKQKDKIDKLKFEVIKAKHAISDYNWFINKHADADQIPEAIQLRNHIAFEDASAINTWQSYLTFMTKYPRAEDFEKAKPLYEKLLFEEKTADGKLESLISFLEEYPETPYHESVEKDIYEIVTATNSIEDYTDFLKKYPNEKLTRKSVPRLYQLFKAQYPDQDFFKYFKFQTAKDSIKKVASLETGYWLPKIEDGKINFINSKAETTLKTGFDKVDTNCLCSPQLADFVVGEKSGKQQIVARNGTVIYEGDFDNASDVGFGYIQIESESGFMLVHKSGELIIDQPMSSIAILNSHFIRTEQNGFYGLTTINKKPLLSHQFIDIDTIGNFIWLQKEEGIALAKAETLFPAANGNKVNLDFMYEEVELLDDGNFWVVKNGQEAIFDTQLNTLIPLGTYKIYPKTYGWQLKSAKGIQLLHNKYLSLKDLHYEKVVESERWLGVKKDGKWTLLDQAGKFQPKYNYDSLGLWGENIVMLKKEEQTTALFSNGKQLDIKKGWEPKLLIPQSYVSTGVKVEFDFLMLTGPKKARKIYNSFGREILSITLEDAVALGPNLIRLQKTNAALTDSTGNYVLNFIYDGIGSNTNGYVSILHKGKVGVINIEKQIKIPPSYDKLIEPYSDTVMVATKGKLKGFISTKNRELSAFDYDEVKYFTDTVALARIENEWFLHDIRDESLHYEGILNYKILEENSQEKKLLITTENGKGVYSNTRGEFIEATYDEIKVLGTANDPIYFAVKIVREANIYVVIYFDKNGNKLFTQTFKQDEYFKIACPIN
;
A
#
# COMPACT_ATOMS: atom_id res chain seq x y z
N MET A 1 -84.22 5.59 25.34
CA MET A 1 -85.28 5.23 26.32
C MET A 1 -84.86 5.83 27.65
N SER A 2 -85.34 7.02 28.01
CA SER A 2 -86.49 7.21 28.92
C SER A 2 -86.43 6.33 30.18
N LYS A 3 -86.02 6.93 31.30
CA LYS A 3 -86.92 7.29 32.42
C LYS A 3 -86.15 8.12 33.45
N GLY A 4 -86.62 9.35 33.69
CA GLY A 4 -86.16 10.22 34.78
C GLY A 4 -86.74 9.84 36.14
N ILE A 5 -86.56 10.74 37.13
CA ILE A 5 -86.87 10.69 38.58
C ILE A 5 -85.54 10.59 39.38
N GLN A 6 -85.11 11.50 40.26
CA GLN A 6 -85.75 12.61 40.97
C GLN A 6 -84.67 13.65 41.37
N LEU A 7 -84.93 14.94 41.11
CA LEU A 7 -84.16 16.08 41.63
C LEU A 7 -84.51 16.26 43.12
N PHE A 8 -83.55 16.09 44.04
CA PHE A 8 -83.67 16.60 45.40
C PHE A 8 -83.02 17.99 45.44
N VAL A 9 -83.83 19.02 45.26
CA VAL A 9 -83.44 20.41 45.55
C VAL A 9 -83.57 20.58 47.06
N GLY A 10 -82.46 20.44 47.77
CA GLY A 10 -82.35 20.88 49.15
C GLY A 10 -82.41 22.41 49.19
N VAL A 11 -83.49 22.95 49.76
CA VAL A 11 -83.62 24.36 50.11
C VAL A 11 -82.57 24.69 51.17
N ILE A 12 -81.57 25.48 50.82
CA ILE A 12 -80.69 26.14 51.79
C ILE A 12 -81.52 27.27 52.41
N MET A 13 -82.08 27.02 53.60
CA MET A 13 -82.57 28.09 54.45
C MET A 13 -81.38 28.96 54.87
N ILE A 14 -81.30 30.18 54.33
CA ILE A 14 -80.41 31.22 54.86
C ILE A 14 -81.07 31.70 56.16
N SER A 15 -80.66 31.14 57.28
CA SER A 15 -81.09 31.61 58.59
C SER A 15 -80.35 32.91 58.93
N LEU A 16 -81.09 34.03 59.00
CA LEU A 16 -80.63 35.29 59.58
C LEU A 16 -80.56 35.14 61.11
N PHE A 17 -79.47 34.54 61.61
CA PHE A 17 -79.07 34.62 63.02
C PHE A 17 -77.67 35.23 63.08
N ALA A 18 -77.47 36.14 64.03
CA ALA A 18 -76.15 36.70 64.35
C ALA A 18 -75.19 35.58 64.74
N LEU A 19 -73.95 35.64 64.26
CA LEU A 19 -72.95 34.60 64.48
C LEU A 19 -72.68 34.39 66.00
N GLU A 20 -73.01 33.21 66.54
CA GLU A 20 -72.77 32.88 67.95
C GLU A 20 -71.30 32.46 68.15
N ILE A 21 -70.47 33.35 68.69
CA ILE A 21 -69.03 33.08 68.86
C ILE A 21 -68.77 32.33 70.16
N PRO A 22 -68.06 31.18 70.15
CA PRO A 22 -67.78 30.37 71.34
C PRO A 22 -66.65 30.95 72.22
N THR A 23 -66.77 32.20 72.65
CA THR A 23 -65.75 32.91 73.46
C THR A 23 -65.32 32.16 74.73
N ARG A 24 -66.25 31.41 75.36
CA ARG A 24 -65.94 30.55 76.51
C ARG A 24 -64.98 29.41 76.18
N ALA A 25 -65.10 28.81 74.98
CA ALA A 25 -64.20 27.73 74.56
C ALA A 25 -62.78 28.25 74.34
N PHE A 26 -62.63 29.43 73.73
CA PHE A 26 -61.32 30.09 73.56
C PHE A 26 -60.64 30.39 74.90
N ARG A 27 -61.36 30.98 75.87
CA ARG A 27 -60.81 31.26 77.21
C ARG A 27 -60.42 30.00 77.99
N LEU A 28 -61.17 28.91 77.81
CA LEU A 28 -60.85 27.62 78.46
C LEU A 28 -59.59 27.00 77.86
N TYR A 29 -59.45 27.07 76.54
CA TYR A 29 -58.26 26.61 75.84
C TYR A 29 -57.01 27.42 76.25
N GLU A 30 -57.11 28.76 76.33
CA GLU A 30 -56.01 29.62 76.80
C GLU A 30 -55.59 29.35 78.26
N LYS A 31 -56.51 28.84 79.09
CA LYS A 31 -56.24 28.43 80.49
C LYS A 31 -55.70 27.00 80.62
N GLY A 32 -55.52 26.29 79.49
CA GLY A 32 -55.04 24.90 79.46
C GLY A 32 -56.10 23.83 79.78
N ASP A 33 -57.39 24.19 79.90
CA ASP A 33 -58.49 23.25 80.15
C ASP A 33 -59.10 22.77 78.82
N THR A 34 -58.31 22.02 78.06
CA THR A 34 -58.62 21.60 76.68
C THR A 34 -59.84 20.67 76.60
N GLU A 35 -60.06 19.81 77.60
CA GLU A 35 -61.23 18.90 77.62
C GLU A 35 -62.54 19.70 77.76
N LYS A 36 -62.61 20.64 78.69
CA LYS A 36 -63.80 21.50 78.83
C LYS A 36 -63.94 22.46 77.64
N ALA A 37 -62.83 22.93 77.05
CA ALA A 37 -62.86 23.73 75.84
C ALA A 37 -63.55 22.97 74.70
N ILE A 38 -63.20 21.70 74.46
CA ILE A 38 -63.81 20.82 73.45
C ILE A 38 -65.29 20.54 73.76
N GLU A 39 -65.66 20.28 75.02
CA GLU A 39 -67.06 20.04 75.39
C GLU A 39 -67.94 21.27 75.06
N VAL A 40 -67.45 22.46 75.39
CA VAL A 40 -68.12 23.73 75.08
C VAL A 40 -68.14 24.00 73.57
N LEU A 41 -67.05 23.66 72.88
CA LEU A 41 -66.93 23.82 71.43
C LEU A 41 -67.85 22.88 70.65
N ASN A 42 -68.03 21.64 71.10
CA ASN A 42 -68.97 20.68 70.53
C ASN A 42 -70.41 21.17 70.63
N LYS A 43 -70.83 21.58 71.83
CA LYS A 43 -72.17 22.15 72.05
C LYS A 43 -72.42 23.41 71.20
N SER A 44 -71.37 24.17 70.87
CA SER A 44 -71.45 25.33 69.97
C SER A 44 -71.58 24.91 68.51
N LEU A 45 -70.77 23.96 68.02
CA LEU A 45 -70.84 23.48 66.64
C LEU A 45 -72.04 22.58 66.35
N GLU A 46 -72.65 21.95 67.36
CA GLU A 46 -73.95 21.26 67.24
C GLU A 46 -75.09 22.23 66.90
N LYS A 47 -75.00 23.47 67.40
CA LYS A 47 -75.99 24.53 67.11
C LYS A 47 -75.68 25.28 65.82
N ASP A 48 -74.40 25.52 65.55
CA ASP A 48 -73.93 26.22 64.35
C ASP A 48 -72.70 25.51 63.76
N SER A 49 -72.97 24.50 62.92
CA SER A 49 -71.92 23.67 62.30
C SER A 49 -71.06 24.42 61.29
N LEU A 50 -71.50 25.61 60.87
CA LEU A 50 -70.82 26.49 59.92
C LEU A 50 -70.03 27.60 60.63
N ASN A 51 -69.90 27.59 61.96
CA ASN A 51 -69.20 28.62 62.69
C ASN A 51 -67.68 28.67 62.39
N PRO A 52 -67.13 29.74 61.79
CA PRO A 52 -65.70 29.79 61.47
C PRO A 52 -64.81 29.86 62.71
N ALA A 53 -65.25 30.49 63.80
CA ALA A 53 -64.47 30.55 65.04
C ALA A 53 -64.36 29.18 65.72
N GLY A 54 -65.46 28.42 65.74
CA GLY A 54 -65.47 27.09 66.31
C GLY A 54 -64.54 26.12 65.56
N ASN A 55 -64.61 26.14 64.23
CA ASN A 55 -63.72 25.33 63.39
C ASN A 55 -62.25 25.79 63.48
N PHE A 56 -61.98 27.10 63.61
CA PHE A 56 -60.64 27.62 63.82
C PHE A 56 -60.02 27.15 65.15
N LEU A 57 -60.78 27.20 66.24
CA LEU A 57 -60.30 26.71 67.54
C LEU A 57 -60.01 25.21 67.50
N TYR A 58 -60.87 24.42 66.82
CA TYR A 58 -60.59 23.01 66.59
C TYR A 58 -59.26 22.79 65.86
N SER A 59 -59.00 23.57 64.80
CA SER A 59 -57.73 23.47 64.09
C SER A 59 -56.49 23.76 64.96
N LYS A 60 -56.62 24.59 65.99
CA LYS A 60 -55.55 24.86 66.97
C LYS A 60 -55.38 23.71 67.96
N ILE A 61 -56.50 23.23 68.53
CA ILE A 61 -56.51 22.12 69.50
C ILE A 61 -55.93 20.84 68.88
N PHE A 62 -56.29 20.51 67.64
CA PHE A 62 -55.84 19.28 66.99
C PHE A 62 -54.34 19.24 66.67
N ILE A 63 -53.64 20.38 66.68
CA ILE A 63 -52.17 20.44 66.59
C ILE A 63 -51.50 20.88 67.90
N ASP A 64 -52.23 20.82 69.02
CA ASP A 64 -51.66 21.04 70.33
C ASP A 64 -50.98 19.74 70.79
N SER A 65 -49.66 19.77 71.02
CA SER A 65 -48.89 18.59 71.41
C SER A 65 -49.35 17.96 72.73
N LEU A 66 -50.08 18.71 73.57
CA LEU A 66 -50.64 18.21 74.83
C LEU A 66 -52.02 17.56 74.64
N PHE A 67 -52.63 17.68 73.46
CA PHE A 67 -53.93 17.10 73.18
C PHE A 67 -53.82 15.62 72.83
N LYS A 68 -54.53 14.77 73.59
CA LYS A 68 -54.51 13.31 73.45
C LYS A 68 -54.86 12.80 72.05
N ASN A 69 -55.75 13.51 71.35
CA ASN A 69 -56.17 13.16 69.99
C ASN A 69 -55.53 14.06 68.93
N TYR A 70 -54.27 14.48 69.15
CA TYR A 70 -53.47 15.22 68.18
C TYR A 70 -53.58 14.58 66.79
N SER A 71 -54.00 15.37 65.80
CA SER A 71 -54.22 14.92 64.43
C SER A 71 -54.08 16.09 63.48
N ILE A 72 -52.99 16.11 62.73
CA ILE A 72 -52.71 17.14 61.73
C ILE A 72 -53.79 17.11 60.62
N ASP A 73 -54.26 15.92 60.24
CA ASP A 73 -55.30 15.77 59.20
C ASP A 73 -56.67 16.29 59.68
N SER A 74 -57.01 16.05 60.95
CA SER A 74 -58.21 16.64 61.56
C SER A 74 -58.07 18.16 61.62
N ALA A 75 -56.91 18.68 62.05
CA ALA A 75 -56.66 20.11 62.06
C ALA A 75 -56.78 20.74 60.66
N TYR A 76 -56.25 20.08 59.63
CA TYR A 76 -56.35 20.50 58.24
C TYR A 76 -57.80 20.52 57.74
N HIS A 77 -58.60 19.51 58.10
CA HIS A 77 -60.03 19.50 57.81
C HIS A 77 -60.74 20.72 58.44
N PHE A 78 -60.50 20.95 59.73
CA PHE A 78 -61.15 22.03 60.47
C PHE A 78 -60.69 23.43 60.04
N VAL A 79 -59.41 23.64 59.71
CA VAL A 79 -58.94 24.96 59.23
C VAL A 79 -59.50 25.29 57.84
N ASN A 80 -59.59 24.31 56.93
CA ASN A 80 -60.20 24.52 55.62
C ASN A 80 -61.71 24.77 55.73
N LYS A 81 -62.38 24.08 56.64
CA LYS A 81 -63.78 24.35 56.98
C LYS A 81 -63.94 25.76 57.55
N ALA A 82 -63.05 26.19 58.45
CA ALA A 82 -63.05 27.55 59.00
C ALA A 82 -62.83 28.61 57.92
N ILE A 83 -61.87 28.42 56.99
CA ILE A 83 -61.62 29.32 55.85
C ILE A 83 -62.83 29.39 54.92
N SER A 84 -63.40 28.24 54.55
CA SER A 84 -64.58 28.16 53.69
C SER A 84 -65.78 28.87 54.31
N ASN A 85 -66.03 28.64 55.60
CA ASN A 85 -67.12 29.25 56.32
C ASN A 85 -66.91 30.76 56.54
N PHE A 86 -65.68 31.18 56.84
CA PHE A 86 -65.34 32.60 57.01
C PHE A 86 -65.60 33.39 55.72
N LYS A 87 -65.30 32.82 54.55
CA LYS A 87 -65.59 33.44 53.23
C LYS A 87 -67.09 33.68 52.97
N GLN A 88 -67.97 32.97 53.67
CA GLN A 88 -69.43 33.11 53.53
C GLN A 88 -70.00 34.24 54.39
N ILE A 89 -69.24 34.73 55.38
CA ILE A 89 -69.66 35.82 56.27
C ILE A 89 -69.54 37.16 55.54
N LYS A 90 -70.65 37.91 55.45
CA LYS A 90 -70.72 39.22 54.79
C LYS A 90 -71.04 40.37 55.74
N ASP A 91 -71.50 40.07 56.95
CA ASP A 91 -71.88 41.09 57.94
C ASP A 91 -70.61 41.71 58.59
N PRO A 92 -70.41 43.04 58.51
CA PRO A 92 -69.27 43.71 59.12
C PRO A 92 -69.16 43.54 60.65
N LYS A 93 -70.30 43.39 61.35
CA LYS A 93 -70.33 43.22 62.80
C LYS A 93 -69.80 41.85 63.20
N ASP A 94 -70.22 40.81 62.50
CA ASP A 94 -69.74 39.44 62.74
C ASP A 94 -68.26 39.30 62.37
N LEU A 95 -67.79 39.96 61.30
CA LEU A 95 -66.36 40.07 60.99
C LEU A 95 -65.57 40.81 62.08
N GLY A 96 -66.15 41.87 62.66
CA GLY A 96 -65.57 42.60 63.80
C GLY A 96 -65.39 41.71 65.03
N ASN A 97 -66.43 40.95 65.41
CA ASN A 97 -66.39 40.05 66.56
C ASN A 97 -65.39 38.89 66.37
N LEU A 98 -65.25 38.37 65.14
CA LEU A 98 -64.22 37.36 64.81
C LEU A 98 -62.81 37.95 64.95
N LYS A 99 -62.62 39.19 64.50
CA LYS A 99 -61.33 39.90 64.60
C LYS A 99 -60.91 40.16 66.05
N GLU A 100 -61.84 40.40 66.96
CA GLU A 100 -61.56 40.52 68.41
C GLU A 100 -60.97 39.24 69.02
N LEU A 101 -61.31 38.08 68.47
CA LEU A 101 -60.69 36.79 68.84
C LEU A 101 -59.41 36.48 68.03
N GLY A 102 -58.90 37.45 67.27
CA GLY A 102 -57.75 37.28 66.40
C GLY A 102 -58.03 36.36 65.20
N ILE A 103 -59.29 36.29 64.75
CA ILE A 103 -59.71 35.47 63.61
C ILE A 103 -60.04 36.39 62.44
N ASP A 104 -59.13 36.44 61.49
CA ASP A 104 -59.32 37.06 60.19
C ASP A 104 -58.75 36.15 59.09
N SER A 105 -58.84 36.58 57.83
CA SER A 105 -58.31 35.81 56.70
C SER A 105 -56.81 35.52 56.85
N VAL A 106 -56.04 36.44 57.45
CA VAL A 106 -54.59 36.29 57.64
C VAL A 106 -54.29 35.27 58.73
N ALA A 107 -55.01 35.30 59.85
CA ALA A 107 -54.84 34.36 60.96
C ALA A 107 -55.27 32.95 60.59
N LEU A 108 -56.35 32.80 59.82
CA LEU A 108 -56.80 31.52 59.27
C LEU A 108 -55.76 30.94 58.31
N GLN A 109 -55.22 31.76 57.40
CA GLN A 109 -54.15 31.34 56.49
C GLN A 109 -52.90 30.94 57.27
N LYS A 110 -52.42 31.77 58.21
CA LYS A 110 -51.25 31.44 59.06
C LYS A 110 -51.40 30.12 59.81
N GLN A 111 -52.61 29.83 60.31
CA GLN A 111 -52.88 28.57 60.98
C GLN A 111 -52.85 27.39 60.00
N LYS A 112 -53.38 27.56 58.79
CA LYS A 112 -53.26 26.57 57.72
C LYS A 112 -51.80 26.36 57.32
N ASP A 113 -51.02 27.42 57.12
CA ASP A 113 -49.59 27.33 56.78
C ASP A 113 -48.79 26.58 57.87
N LYS A 114 -49.14 26.79 59.15
CA LYS A 114 -48.57 26.03 60.28
C LYS A 114 -48.91 24.54 60.20
N ILE A 115 -50.17 24.20 59.89
CA ILE A 115 -50.63 22.81 59.74
C ILE A 115 -49.94 22.15 58.54
N ASP A 116 -49.85 22.87 57.42
CA ASP A 116 -49.19 22.41 56.18
C ASP A 116 -47.70 22.13 56.44
N LYS A 117 -47.01 23.03 57.16
CA LYS A 117 -45.61 22.82 57.58
C LYS A 117 -45.46 21.58 58.47
N LEU A 118 -46.31 21.42 59.48
CA LEU A 118 -46.27 20.23 60.36
C LEU A 118 -46.52 18.94 59.58
N LYS A 119 -47.46 18.96 58.64
CA LYS A 119 -47.74 17.79 57.79
C LYS A 119 -46.56 17.50 56.86
N PHE A 120 -45.94 18.53 56.30
CA PHE A 120 -44.77 18.39 55.45
C PHE A 120 -43.60 17.73 56.18
N GLU A 121 -43.30 18.11 57.44
CA GLU A 121 -42.25 17.46 58.23
C GLU A 121 -42.50 15.95 58.43
N VAL A 122 -43.76 15.56 58.68
CA VAL A 122 -44.14 14.13 58.80
C VAL A 122 -43.89 13.39 57.49
N ILE A 123 -44.21 14.00 56.36
CA ILE A 123 -44.04 13.39 55.03
C ILE A 123 -42.57 13.35 54.64
N LYS A 124 -41.82 14.41 54.96
CA LYS A 124 -40.37 14.50 54.75
C LYS A 124 -39.63 13.38 55.47
N ALA A 125 -40.04 13.06 56.71
CA ALA A 125 -39.47 11.96 57.48
C ALA A 125 -39.76 10.56 56.91
N LYS A 126 -40.85 10.38 56.15
CA LYS A 126 -41.16 9.10 55.48
C LYS A 126 -40.35 8.86 54.21
N HIS A 127 -39.93 9.94 53.55
CA HIS A 127 -39.07 9.90 52.37
C HIS A 127 -39.60 8.98 51.25
N ALA A 128 -40.87 9.15 50.86
CA ALA A 128 -41.52 8.32 49.86
C ALA A 128 -42.29 9.13 48.81
N ILE A 129 -42.15 8.77 47.53
CA ILE A 129 -42.81 9.44 46.39
C ILE A 129 -44.33 9.49 46.56
N SER A 130 -44.95 8.42 47.08
CA SER A 130 -46.40 8.37 47.32
C SER A 130 -46.88 9.41 48.32
N ASP A 131 -46.14 9.62 49.41
CA ASP A 131 -46.49 10.61 50.44
C ASP A 131 -46.30 12.04 49.94
N TYR A 132 -45.23 12.35 49.20
CA TYR A 132 -45.08 13.66 48.58
C TYR A 132 -46.15 13.95 47.54
N ASN A 133 -46.51 12.98 46.68
CA ASN A 133 -47.61 13.14 45.73
C ASN A 133 -48.95 13.37 46.44
N TRP A 134 -49.20 12.68 47.55
CA TRP A 134 -50.38 12.92 48.37
C TRP A 134 -50.38 14.34 48.94
N PHE A 135 -49.24 14.82 49.47
CA PHE A 135 -49.11 16.20 49.99
C PHE A 135 -49.38 17.23 48.90
N ILE A 136 -48.73 17.08 47.74
CA ILE A 136 -48.87 18.00 46.61
C ILE A 136 -50.32 18.12 46.14
N ASN A 137 -51.06 17.00 46.16
CA ASN A 137 -52.45 16.98 45.73
C ASN A 137 -53.42 17.49 46.82
N LYS A 138 -53.17 17.20 48.11
CA LYS A 138 -54.08 17.54 49.21
C LYS A 138 -53.84 18.92 49.82
N HIS A 139 -52.60 19.40 49.79
CA HIS A 139 -52.13 20.68 50.32
C HIS A 139 -51.62 21.59 49.19
N ALA A 140 -52.33 21.65 48.07
CA ALA A 140 -51.87 22.24 46.80
C ALA A 140 -51.51 23.74 46.86
N ASP A 141 -51.95 24.45 47.90
CA ASP A 141 -51.70 25.86 48.17
C ASP A 141 -50.71 26.10 49.33
N ALA A 142 -49.98 25.07 49.77
CA ALA A 142 -48.95 25.18 50.80
C ALA A 142 -47.65 25.79 50.28
N ASP A 143 -46.95 26.56 51.12
CA ASP A 143 -45.64 27.15 50.78
C ASP A 143 -44.55 26.09 50.51
N GLN A 144 -44.70 24.88 51.06
CA GLN A 144 -43.73 23.79 50.92
C GLN A 144 -43.86 23.01 49.60
N ILE A 145 -44.84 23.33 48.75
CA ILE A 145 -45.06 22.63 47.47
C ILE A 145 -43.80 22.58 46.58
N PRO A 146 -43.03 23.68 46.38
CA PRO A 146 -41.79 23.63 45.60
C PRO A 146 -40.76 22.65 46.18
N GLU A 147 -40.56 22.66 47.50
CA GLU A 147 -39.63 21.74 48.18
C GLU A 147 -40.13 20.27 48.10
N ALA A 148 -41.42 20.04 48.27
CA ALA A 148 -42.03 18.71 48.14
C ALA A 148 -41.84 18.12 46.74
N ILE A 149 -42.00 18.95 45.69
CA ILE A 149 -41.75 18.56 44.30
C ILE A 149 -40.27 18.23 44.10
N GLN A 150 -39.36 19.06 44.62
CA GLN A 150 -37.92 18.85 44.52
C GLN A 150 -37.49 17.53 45.17
N LEU A 151 -37.90 17.27 46.42
CA LEU A 151 -37.58 16.04 47.15
C LEU A 151 -38.16 14.79 46.47
N ARG A 152 -39.41 14.85 45.99
CA ARG A 152 -40.01 13.74 45.24
C ARG A 152 -39.24 13.45 43.96
N ASN A 153 -38.90 14.49 43.20
CA ASN A 153 -38.14 14.32 41.95
C ASN A 153 -36.76 13.73 42.25
N HIS A 154 -36.11 14.19 43.33
CA HIS A 154 -34.81 13.67 43.74
C HIS A 154 -34.85 12.17 44.05
N ILE A 155 -35.84 11.71 44.82
CA ILE A 155 -36.02 10.27 45.09
C ILE A 155 -36.22 9.49 43.79
N ALA A 156 -37.03 10.01 42.87
CA ALA A 156 -37.24 9.35 41.59
C ALA A 156 -35.96 9.28 40.72
N PHE A 157 -35.07 10.27 40.85
CA PHE A 157 -33.75 10.23 40.24
C PHE A 157 -32.84 9.22 40.93
N GLU A 158 -32.85 9.12 42.26
CA GLU A 158 -32.11 8.09 43.01
C GLU A 158 -32.58 6.68 42.65
N ASP A 159 -33.90 6.46 42.52
CA ASP A 159 -34.48 5.19 42.07
C ASP A 159 -33.99 4.83 40.66
N ALA A 160 -33.99 5.79 39.73
CA ALA A 160 -33.45 5.58 38.38
C ALA A 160 -31.94 5.30 38.41
N SER A 161 -31.20 6.01 39.26
CA SER A 161 -29.76 5.84 39.43
C SER A 161 -29.38 4.50 40.04
N ALA A 162 -30.24 3.93 40.89
CA ALA A 162 -30.05 2.60 41.46
C ALA A 162 -30.26 1.48 40.43
N ILE A 163 -31.17 1.66 39.47
CA ILE A 163 -31.39 0.72 38.35
C ILE A 163 -30.29 0.89 37.29
N ASN A 164 -29.89 2.13 37.03
CA ASN A 164 -28.80 2.52 36.14
C ASN A 164 -28.92 1.97 34.70
N THR A 165 -30.10 2.08 34.11
CA THR A 165 -30.34 1.77 32.69
C THR A 165 -30.86 2.99 31.96
N TRP A 166 -30.64 3.09 30.64
CA TRP A 166 -31.15 4.22 29.87
C TRP A 166 -32.68 4.34 29.95
N GLN A 167 -33.42 3.23 30.03
CA GLN A 167 -34.88 3.22 30.16
C GLN A 167 -35.33 3.83 31.50
N SER A 168 -34.58 3.58 32.58
CA SER A 168 -34.89 4.13 33.91
C SER A 168 -34.72 5.65 33.95
N TYR A 169 -33.62 6.17 33.39
CA TYR A 169 -33.41 7.62 33.26
C TYR A 169 -34.41 8.26 32.28
N LEU A 170 -34.72 7.61 31.15
CA LEU A 170 -35.76 8.07 30.23
C LEU A 170 -37.12 8.18 30.92
N THR A 171 -37.47 7.19 31.75
CA THR A 171 -38.72 7.19 32.53
C THR A 171 -38.74 8.37 33.51
N PHE A 172 -37.64 8.60 34.23
CA PHE A 172 -37.49 9.75 35.13
C PHE A 172 -37.63 11.08 34.37
N MET A 173 -36.88 11.26 33.28
CA MET A 173 -36.88 12.47 32.46
C MET A 173 -38.25 12.76 31.84
N THR A 174 -38.96 11.72 31.38
CA THR A 174 -40.30 11.84 30.81
C THR A 174 -41.32 12.24 31.87
N LYS A 175 -41.22 11.65 33.07
CA LYS A 175 -42.16 11.90 34.17
C LYS A 175 -41.91 13.22 34.87
N TYR A 176 -40.65 13.68 34.92
CA TYR A 176 -40.23 14.89 35.62
C TYR A 176 -39.32 15.79 34.76
N PRO A 177 -39.82 16.33 33.62
CA PRO A 177 -39.00 17.08 32.66
C PRO A 177 -38.49 18.45 33.15
N ARG A 178 -38.92 18.88 34.35
CA ARG A 178 -38.49 20.13 35.00
C ARG A 178 -37.76 19.88 36.32
N ALA A 179 -37.34 18.64 36.58
CA ALA A 179 -36.56 18.31 37.76
C ALA A 179 -35.17 18.96 37.68
N GLU A 180 -34.64 19.40 38.82
CA GLU A 180 -33.26 19.92 38.90
C GLU A 180 -32.23 18.86 38.51
N ASP A 181 -32.48 17.58 38.86
CA ASP A 181 -31.62 16.46 38.50
C ASP A 181 -31.74 16.03 37.02
N PHE A 182 -32.59 16.67 36.21
CA PHE A 182 -32.73 16.36 34.79
C PHE A 182 -31.40 16.50 34.03
N GLU A 183 -30.66 17.57 34.31
CA GLU A 183 -29.35 17.84 33.69
C GLU A 183 -28.27 16.82 34.12
N LYS A 184 -28.49 16.10 35.23
CA LYS A 184 -27.62 14.97 35.65
C LYS A 184 -28.05 13.66 34.99
N ALA A 185 -29.36 13.44 34.86
CA ALA A 185 -29.92 12.22 34.27
C ALA A 185 -29.69 12.14 32.75
N LYS A 186 -29.79 13.27 32.04
CA LYS A 186 -29.66 13.34 30.59
C LYS A 186 -28.34 12.75 30.04
N PRO A 187 -27.14 13.16 30.51
CA PRO A 187 -25.89 12.59 30.00
C PRO A 187 -25.73 11.10 30.33
N LEU A 188 -26.30 10.62 31.45
CA LEU A 188 -26.30 9.19 31.81
C LEU A 188 -27.22 8.39 30.88
N TYR A 189 -28.41 8.90 30.59
CA TYR A 189 -29.32 8.35 29.59
C TYR A 189 -28.65 8.24 28.22
N GLU A 190 -28.10 9.36 27.71
CA GLU A 190 -27.48 9.42 26.38
C GLU A 190 -26.29 8.45 26.28
N LYS A 191 -25.45 8.39 27.32
CA LYS A 191 -24.31 7.46 27.39
C LYS A 191 -24.74 6.00 27.35
N LEU A 192 -25.63 5.59 28.26
CA LEU A 192 -26.05 4.19 28.38
C LEU A 192 -26.83 3.73 27.15
N LEU A 193 -27.65 4.62 26.57
CA LEU A 193 -28.36 4.34 25.32
C LEU A 193 -27.36 4.08 24.19
N PHE A 194 -26.36 4.96 24.02
CA PHE A 194 -25.31 4.78 23.02
C PHE A 194 -24.57 3.45 23.24
N GLU A 195 -24.03 3.23 24.44
CA GLU A 195 -23.27 2.01 24.78
C GLU A 195 -24.07 0.73 24.51
N GLU A 196 -25.37 0.69 24.85
CA GLU A 196 -26.21 -0.48 24.62
C GLU A 196 -26.57 -0.67 23.13
N LYS A 197 -26.94 0.42 22.43
CA LYS A 197 -27.41 0.36 21.03
C LYS A 197 -26.29 0.12 20.03
N THR A 198 -25.05 0.48 20.36
CA THR A 198 -23.88 0.29 19.49
C THR A 198 -22.88 -0.72 20.04
N ALA A 199 -23.30 -1.55 21.01
CA ALA A 199 -22.42 -2.47 21.73
C ALA A 199 -21.68 -3.48 20.82
N ASP A 200 -22.30 -3.89 19.72
CA ASP A 200 -21.72 -4.84 18.77
C ASP A 200 -20.69 -4.20 17.82
N GLY A 201 -20.61 -2.85 17.80
CA GLY A 201 -19.75 -2.09 16.91
C GLY A 201 -20.06 -2.27 15.42
N LYS A 202 -21.21 -2.84 15.06
CA LYS A 202 -21.55 -3.16 13.67
C LYS A 202 -22.12 -1.96 12.95
N LEU A 203 -21.80 -1.89 11.65
CA LEU A 203 -22.25 -0.87 10.73
C LEU A 203 -23.77 -0.67 10.75
N GLU A 204 -24.54 -1.76 10.76
CA GLU A 204 -26.01 -1.70 10.79
C GLU A 204 -26.50 -1.00 12.08
N SER A 205 -26.05 -1.45 13.24
CA SER A 205 -26.39 -0.88 14.54
C SER A 205 -25.98 0.59 14.67
N LEU A 206 -24.79 0.95 14.18
CA LEU A 206 -24.30 2.34 14.16
C LEU A 206 -25.15 3.25 13.26
N ILE A 207 -25.52 2.78 12.06
CA ILE A 207 -26.38 3.53 11.14
C ILE A 207 -27.77 3.70 11.76
N SER A 208 -28.39 2.62 12.25
CA SER A 208 -29.70 2.67 12.90
C SER A 208 -29.71 3.61 14.10
N PHE A 209 -28.61 3.66 14.88
CA PHE A 209 -28.49 4.60 16.00
C PHE A 209 -28.52 6.07 15.54
N LEU A 210 -27.81 6.45 14.47
CA LEU A 210 -27.87 7.82 13.95
C LEU A 210 -29.20 8.16 13.29
N GLU A 211 -29.86 7.18 12.67
CA GLU A 211 -31.19 7.36 12.09
C GLU A 211 -32.26 7.55 13.18
N GLU A 212 -32.17 6.81 14.30
CA GLU A 212 -33.08 6.94 15.45
C GLU A 212 -32.78 8.18 16.32
N TYR A 213 -31.50 8.54 16.49
CA TYR A 213 -31.05 9.60 17.42
C TYR A 213 -30.09 10.61 16.75
N PRO A 214 -30.55 11.39 15.74
CA PRO A 214 -29.67 12.28 14.97
C PRO A 214 -29.02 13.40 15.79
N GLU A 215 -29.65 13.84 16.88
CA GLU A 215 -29.16 14.92 17.76
C GLU A 215 -28.30 14.40 18.94
N THR A 216 -27.87 13.13 18.91
CA THR A 216 -27.06 12.53 19.96
C THR A 216 -25.70 13.23 20.12
N PRO A 217 -25.20 13.45 21.36
CA PRO A 217 -23.85 14.00 21.55
C PRO A 217 -22.74 13.07 21.04
N TYR A 218 -23.06 11.81 20.76
CA TYR A 218 -22.14 10.82 20.20
C TYR A 218 -22.09 10.82 18.67
N HIS A 219 -22.80 11.74 18.00
CA HIS A 219 -22.97 11.75 16.53
C HIS A 219 -21.62 11.64 15.81
N GLU A 220 -20.67 12.54 16.11
CA GLU A 220 -19.36 12.55 15.45
C GLU A 220 -18.54 11.27 15.73
N SER A 221 -18.69 10.68 16.92
CA SER A 221 -18.01 9.42 17.26
C SER A 221 -18.55 8.26 16.44
N VAL A 222 -19.86 8.16 16.32
CA VAL A 222 -20.53 7.11 15.53
C VAL A 222 -20.26 7.28 14.05
N GLU A 223 -20.30 8.51 13.52
CA GLU A 223 -19.90 8.79 12.13
C GLU A 223 -18.44 8.37 11.87
N LYS A 224 -17.54 8.58 12.82
CA LYS A 224 -16.15 8.13 12.71
C LYS A 224 -16.07 6.60 12.66
N ASP A 225 -16.81 5.89 13.49
CA ASP A 225 -16.83 4.41 13.45
C ASP A 225 -17.40 3.89 12.12
N ILE A 226 -18.49 4.49 11.64
CA ILE A 226 -19.07 4.20 10.31
C ILE A 226 -18.03 4.46 9.21
N TYR A 227 -17.32 5.60 9.27
CA TYR A 227 -16.29 5.97 8.31
C TYR A 227 -15.19 4.91 8.23
N GLU A 228 -14.66 4.48 9.36
CA GLU A 228 -13.58 3.50 9.43
C GLU A 228 -13.98 2.13 8.85
N ILE A 229 -15.26 1.74 8.97
CA ILE A 229 -15.82 0.49 8.43
C ILE A 229 -16.11 0.63 6.92
N VAL A 230 -16.86 1.67 6.52
CA VAL A 230 -17.30 1.86 5.13
C VAL A 230 -16.12 2.10 4.21
N THR A 231 -15.08 2.81 4.67
CA THR A 231 -13.89 3.11 3.86
C THR A 231 -12.76 2.09 4.06
N ALA A 232 -13.08 0.90 4.61
CA ALA A 232 -12.11 -0.18 4.83
C ALA A 232 -11.44 -0.67 3.55
N THR A 233 -12.10 -0.55 2.39
CA THR A 233 -11.52 -0.91 1.09
C THR A 233 -10.51 0.12 0.59
N ASN A 234 -10.44 1.31 1.19
CA ASN A 234 -9.61 2.40 0.69
C ASN A 234 -9.85 2.71 -0.81
N SER A 235 -11.09 2.62 -1.28
CA SER A 235 -11.47 2.92 -2.66
C SER A 235 -11.98 4.35 -2.84
N ILE A 236 -11.87 4.87 -4.07
CA ILE A 236 -12.43 6.18 -4.42
C ILE A 236 -13.94 6.21 -4.16
N GLU A 237 -14.65 5.15 -4.56
CA GLU A 237 -16.10 5.01 -4.45
C GLU A 237 -16.57 5.13 -3.00
N ASP A 238 -16.00 4.35 -2.08
CA ASP A 238 -16.41 4.33 -0.67
C ASP A 238 -16.20 5.69 0.00
N TYR A 239 -15.07 6.36 -0.26
CA TYR A 239 -14.86 7.71 0.26
C TYR A 239 -15.88 8.71 -0.32
N THR A 240 -16.18 8.65 -1.63
CA THR A 240 -17.16 9.56 -2.22
C THR A 240 -18.57 9.34 -1.72
N ASP A 241 -18.99 8.09 -1.59
CA ASP A 241 -20.33 7.73 -1.12
C ASP A 241 -20.51 8.09 0.36
N PHE A 242 -19.48 7.83 1.19
CA PHE A 242 -19.48 8.25 2.58
C PHE A 242 -19.62 9.77 2.69
N LEU A 243 -18.77 10.55 2.02
CA LEU A 243 -18.77 12.01 2.12
C LEU A 243 -20.05 12.65 1.57
N LYS A 244 -20.73 11.99 0.63
CA LYS A 244 -22.03 12.42 0.12
C LYS A 244 -23.14 12.15 1.13
N LYS A 245 -23.09 11.02 1.84
CA LYS A 245 -24.10 10.62 2.84
C LYS A 245 -23.92 11.33 4.17
N TYR A 246 -22.68 11.54 4.62
CA TYR A 246 -22.31 12.16 5.90
C TYR A 246 -21.43 13.39 5.68
N PRO A 247 -22.02 14.59 5.50
CA PRO A 247 -21.27 15.83 5.31
C PRO A 247 -20.53 16.26 6.59
N ASN A 248 -19.34 15.71 6.81
CA ASN A 248 -18.50 16.02 7.97
C ASN A 248 -17.19 16.71 7.52
N GLU A 249 -16.96 17.95 7.96
CA GLU A 249 -15.79 18.72 7.52
C GLU A 249 -14.46 18.09 7.94
N LYS A 250 -14.39 17.53 9.16
CA LYS A 250 -13.18 16.90 9.71
C LYS A 250 -12.81 15.64 8.91
N LEU A 251 -13.79 14.78 8.64
CA LEU A 251 -13.61 13.58 7.81
C LEU A 251 -13.35 13.94 6.33
N THR A 252 -13.94 15.03 5.82
CA THR A 252 -13.61 15.54 4.47
C THR A 252 -12.14 15.96 4.38
N ARG A 253 -11.65 16.74 5.34
CA ARG A 253 -10.23 17.16 5.40
C ARG A 253 -9.27 15.98 5.50
N LYS A 254 -9.68 14.90 6.19
CA LYS A 254 -8.92 13.64 6.27
C LYS A 254 -8.94 12.84 4.95
N SER A 255 -10.09 12.78 4.29
CA SER A 255 -10.31 11.89 3.13
C SER A 255 -9.79 12.46 1.81
N VAL A 256 -9.89 13.78 1.61
CA VAL A 256 -9.52 14.43 0.34
C VAL A 256 -8.04 14.21 -0.04
N PRO A 257 -7.06 14.33 0.88
CA PRO A 257 -5.67 13.99 0.58
C PRO A 257 -5.46 12.52 0.15
N ARG A 258 -6.18 11.58 0.77
CA ARG A 258 -6.10 10.15 0.43
C ARG A 258 -6.71 9.85 -0.92
N LEU A 259 -7.89 10.43 -1.19
CA LEU A 259 -8.54 10.40 -2.49
C LEU A 259 -7.63 10.92 -3.61
N TYR A 260 -6.89 12.01 -3.35
CA TYR A 260 -5.94 12.54 -4.32
C TYR A 260 -4.81 11.56 -4.65
N GLN A 261 -4.25 10.89 -3.64
CA GLN A 261 -3.17 9.91 -3.83
C GLN A 261 -3.66 8.65 -4.55
N LEU A 262 -4.86 8.15 -4.20
CA LEU A 262 -5.51 7.04 -4.91
C LEU A 262 -5.82 7.38 -6.37
N PHE A 263 -6.29 8.60 -6.62
CA PHE A 263 -6.58 9.07 -7.98
C PHE A 263 -5.29 9.21 -8.79
N LYS A 264 -4.22 9.82 -8.24
CA LYS A 264 -2.91 9.99 -8.89
C LYS A 264 -2.27 8.65 -9.28
N ALA A 265 -2.58 7.58 -8.54
CA ALA A 265 -2.09 6.23 -8.87
C ALA A 265 -2.75 5.62 -10.13
N GLN A 266 -3.93 6.12 -10.53
CA GLN A 266 -4.72 5.52 -11.63
C GLN A 266 -4.97 6.50 -12.79
N TYR A 267 -4.90 7.82 -12.54
CA TYR A 267 -5.29 8.87 -13.46
C TYR A 267 -4.33 10.07 -13.38
N PRO A 268 -4.24 10.91 -14.43
CA PRO A 268 -3.45 12.14 -14.39
C PRO A 268 -3.94 13.10 -13.30
N ASP A 269 -3.04 13.54 -12.43
CA ASP A 269 -3.31 14.39 -11.26
C ASP A 269 -4.09 15.68 -11.58
N GLN A 270 -3.82 16.31 -12.72
CA GLN A 270 -4.51 17.51 -13.23
C GLN A 270 -6.02 17.33 -13.41
N ASP A 271 -6.50 16.09 -13.54
CA ASP A 271 -7.91 15.78 -13.74
C ASP A 271 -8.69 15.64 -12.44
N PHE A 272 -8.03 15.62 -11.27
CA PHE A 272 -8.67 15.37 -9.98
C PHE A 272 -9.90 16.27 -9.75
N PHE A 273 -9.76 17.59 -9.94
CA PHE A 273 -10.86 18.55 -9.75
C PHE A 273 -11.90 18.58 -10.88
N LYS A 274 -11.70 17.82 -11.96
CA LYS A 274 -12.76 17.57 -12.97
C LYS A 274 -13.75 16.53 -12.44
N TYR A 275 -13.26 15.54 -11.70
CA TYR A 275 -14.07 14.45 -11.13
C TYR A 275 -14.66 14.80 -9.77
N PHE A 276 -13.88 15.47 -8.91
CA PHE A 276 -14.28 15.79 -7.54
C PHE A 276 -14.54 17.28 -7.35
N LYS A 277 -15.77 17.63 -6.92
CA LYS A 277 -16.20 19.02 -6.69
C LYS A 277 -16.09 19.45 -5.23
N PHE A 278 -15.04 19.02 -4.53
CA PHE A 278 -14.79 19.45 -3.15
C PHE A 278 -14.23 20.89 -3.13
N GLN A 279 -14.76 21.73 -2.23
CA GLN A 279 -14.18 23.06 -1.96
C GLN A 279 -13.07 22.97 -0.90
N THR A 280 -13.26 22.09 0.09
CA THR A 280 -12.28 21.82 1.14
C THR A 280 -10.97 21.29 0.57
N ALA A 281 -9.84 21.85 1.02
CA ALA A 281 -8.47 21.48 0.62
C ALA A 281 -8.11 21.68 -0.88
N LYS A 282 -8.98 22.34 -1.66
CA LYS A 282 -8.77 22.56 -3.10
C LYS A 282 -7.51 23.33 -3.43
N ASP A 283 -7.28 24.45 -2.75
CA ASP A 283 -6.12 25.30 -2.98
C ASP A 283 -4.83 24.60 -2.55
N SER A 284 -4.88 23.82 -1.47
CA SER A 284 -3.75 23.02 -1.00
C SER A 284 -3.33 21.98 -2.03
N ILE A 285 -4.27 21.20 -2.58
CA ILE A 285 -3.96 20.17 -3.59
C ILE A 285 -3.49 20.82 -4.90
N LYS A 286 -4.13 21.90 -5.36
CA LYS A 286 -3.66 22.61 -6.57
C LYS A 286 -2.22 23.12 -6.41
N LYS A 287 -1.88 23.64 -5.23
CA LYS A 287 -0.52 24.07 -4.93
C LYS A 287 0.45 22.87 -4.94
N VAL A 288 0.09 21.76 -4.30
CA VAL A 288 0.90 20.52 -4.29
C VAL A 288 1.15 20.03 -5.72
N ALA A 289 0.10 19.85 -6.53
CA ALA A 289 0.21 19.39 -7.91
C ALA A 289 1.15 20.28 -8.76
N SER A 290 1.09 21.61 -8.58
CA SER A 290 1.99 22.52 -9.31
C SER A 290 3.47 22.40 -8.91
N LEU A 291 3.75 22.06 -7.65
CA LEU A 291 5.09 21.97 -7.08
C LEU A 291 5.78 20.62 -7.33
N GLU A 292 5.00 19.59 -7.65
CA GLU A 292 5.50 18.24 -7.98
C GLU A 292 6.10 18.14 -9.39
N THR A 293 6.03 19.22 -10.19
CA THR A 293 6.65 19.26 -11.51
C THR A 293 8.17 19.52 -11.44
N GLY A 294 8.95 18.70 -12.15
CA GLY A 294 10.40 18.85 -12.27
C GLY A 294 11.20 18.34 -11.05
N TYR A 295 12.52 18.34 -11.21
CA TYR A 295 13.46 17.94 -10.16
C TYR A 295 13.90 19.13 -9.32
N TRP A 296 14.28 18.85 -8.07
CA TRP A 296 14.96 19.81 -7.21
C TRP A 296 16.38 19.40 -6.86
N LEU A 297 17.25 20.38 -6.68
CA LEU A 297 18.62 20.21 -6.25
C LEU A 297 18.86 20.93 -4.92
N PRO A 298 19.66 20.37 -4.01
CA PRO A 298 20.03 21.06 -2.78
C PRO A 298 21.00 22.22 -3.11
N LYS A 299 20.88 23.30 -2.34
CA LYS A 299 21.72 24.50 -2.43
C LYS A 299 21.90 25.07 -1.02
N ILE A 300 23.13 25.43 -0.66
CA ILE A 300 23.39 26.07 0.63
C ILE A 300 23.18 27.59 0.51
N GLU A 301 22.30 28.16 1.35
CA GLU A 301 22.06 29.60 1.49
C GLU A 301 22.05 29.94 2.99
N ASP A 302 22.81 30.97 3.39
CA ASP A 302 22.95 31.39 4.80
C ASP A 302 23.32 30.24 5.77
N GLY A 303 24.17 29.31 5.31
CA GLY A 303 24.62 28.14 6.08
C GLY A 303 23.59 27.01 6.21
N LYS A 304 22.42 27.14 5.57
CA LYS A 304 21.34 26.15 5.56
C LYS A 304 21.11 25.57 4.16
N ILE A 305 20.72 24.31 4.08
CA ILE A 305 20.39 23.63 2.83
C ILE A 305 18.94 23.96 2.47
N ASN A 306 18.73 24.54 1.29
CA ASN A 306 17.44 24.79 0.65
C ASN A 306 17.39 24.04 -0.68
N PHE A 307 16.24 24.03 -1.35
CA PHE A 307 16.08 23.36 -2.64
C PHE A 307 15.71 24.34 -3.75
N ILE A 308 16.31 24.13 -4.92
CA ILE A 308 16.13 24.93 -6.13
C ILE A 308 15.58 24.07 -7.28
N ASN A 309 14.91 24.70 -8.24
CA ASN A 309 14.48 24.05 -9.48
C ASN A 309 15.58 24.04 -10.56
N SER A 310 15.24 23.53 -11.75
CA SER A 310 16.12 23.50 -12.93
C SER A 310 16.53 24.89 -13.48
N LYS A 311 15.89 25.97 -13.02
CA LYS A 311 16.27 27.36 -13.34
C LYS A 311 17.13 28.01 -12.25
N ALA A 312 17.57 27.23 -11.26
CA ALA A 312 18.30 27.67 -10.07
C ALA A 312 17.52 28.66 -9.17
N GLU A 313 16.18 28.66 -9.27
CA GLU A 313 15.31 29.46 -8.39
C GLU A 313 14.98 28.66 -7.12
N THR A 314 15.10 29.29 -5.95
CA THR A 314 14.76 28.65 -4.66
C THR A 314 13.26 28.39 -4.56
N THR A 315 12.88 27.11 -4.59
CA THR A 315 11.49 26.64 -4.53
C THR A 315 11.07 26.21 -3.12
N LEU A 316 12.01 25.74 -2.30
CA LEU A 316 11.73 25.31 -0.94
C LEU A 316 12.84 25.75 0.02
N LYS A 317 12.45 26.53 1.03
CA LYS A 317 13.30 26.91 2.17
C LYS A 317 13.01 26.01 3.36
N THR A 318 13.89 25.05 3.65
CA THR A 318 13.71 24.12 4.78
C THR A 318 14.42 24.61 6.03
N GLY A 319 15.58 25.25 5.85
CA GLY A 319 16.48 25.61 6.96
C GLY A 319 17.24 24.41 7.51
N PHE A 320 17.45 23.37 6.69
CA PHE A 320 18.17 22.16 7.10
C PHE A 320 19.66 22.42 7.34
N ASP A 321 20.21 21.78 8.37
CA ASP A 321 21.63 21.71 8.67
C ASP A 321 22.32 20.58 7.88
N LYS A 322 21.57 19.50 7.60
CA LYS A 322 21.98 18.34 6.80
C LYS A 322 20.76 17.77 6.05
N VAL A 323 21.00 17.05 4.96
CA VAL A 323 19.96 16.32 4.22
C VAL A 323 20.36 14.86 4.07
N ASP A 324 19.37 14.01 3.79
CA ASP A 324 19.62 12.61 3.47
C ASP A 324 20.56 12.45 2.27
N THR A 325 21.33 11.36 2.24
CA THR A 325 22.30 11.09 1.16
C THR A 325 21.65 11.06 -0.22
N ASN A 326 20.40 10.57 -0.32
CA ASN A 326 19.67 10.57 -1.58
C ASN A 326 19.42 11.99 -2.11
N CYS A 327 19.25 12.98 -1.21
CA CYS A 327 19.11 14.39 -1.58
C CYS A 327 20.38 14.95 -2.25
N LEU A 328 21.55 14.41 -1.91
CA LEU A 328 22.85 14.87 -2.42
C LEU A 328 23.25 14.15 -3.71
N CYS A 329 22.88 12.88 -3.83
CA CYS A 329 23.34 12.01 -4.92
C CYS A 329 22.39 11.96 -6.12
N SER A 330 21.14 12.40 -5.97
CA SER A 330 20.12 12.35 -7.03
C SER A 330 19.26 13.62 -7.07
N PRO A 331 18.83 14.09 -8.25
CA PRO A 331 17.80 15.12 -8.35
C PRO A 331 16.50 14.66 -7.69
N GLN A 332 15.94 15.50 -6.83
CA GLN A 332 14.76 15.14 -6.03
C GLN A 332 13.50 15.21 -6.88
N LEU A 333 12.91 14.04 -7.13
CA LEU A 333 11.63 13.86 -7.81
C LEU A 333 10.48 13.54 -6.85
N ALA A 334 10.80 13.15 -5.61
CA ALA A 334 9.80 12.82 -4.59
C ALA A 334 8.96 14.05 -4.18
N ASP A 335 7.76 13.78 -3.64
CA ASP A 335 6.81 14.79 -3.16
C ASP A 335 7.22 15.39 -1.79
N PHE A 336 8.34 14.93 -1.22
CA PHE A 336 8.93 15.39 0.04
C PHE A 336 10.46 15.29 0.01
N VAL A 337 11.11 15.94 0.98
CA VAL A 337 12.55 15.87 1.24
C VAL A 337 12.79 15.57 2.72
N VAL A 338 13.92 14.93 3.02
CA VAL A 338 14.31 14.52 4.37
C VAL A 338 15.60 15.23 4.77
N GLY A 339 15.62 15.77 5.98
CA GLY A 339 16.82 16.43 6.51
C GLY A 339 16.74 16.72 8.01
N GLU A 340 17.84 17.23 8.54
CA GLU A 340 18.00 17.59 9.94
C GLU A 340 17.87 19.12 10.09
N LYS A 341 17.08 19.58 11.06
CA LYS A 341 16.96 20.99 11.44
C LYS A 341 17.16 21.15 12.94
N SER A 342 18.17 21.91 13.35
CA SER A 342 18.44 22.18 14.77
C SER A 342 18.56 20.91 15.62
N GLY A 343 19.18 19.85 15.08
CA GLY A 343 19.40 18.58 15.78
C GLY A 343 18.22 17.59 15.74
N LYS A 344 17.11 17.91 15.06
CA LYS A 344 15.98 16.99 14.87
C LYS A 344 15.77 16.66 13.41
N GLN A 345 15.40 15.42 13.10
CA GLN A 345 15.06 15.05 11.74
C GLN A 345 13.64 15.48 11.37
N GLN A 346 13.45 15.83 10.10
CA GLN A 346 12.21 16.33 9.56
C GLN A 346 11.96 15.75 8.16
N ILE A 347 10.69 15.42 7.92
CA ILE A 347 10.15 15.10 6.61
C ILE A 347 9.34 16.32 6.16
N VAL A 348 9.74 16.97 5.07
CA VAL A 348 9.13 18.23 4.62
C VAL A 348 8.56 18.04 3.21
N ALA A 349 7.26 18.28 3.07
CA ALA A 349 6.57 18.28 1.79
C ALA A 349 7.07 19.42 0.89
N ARG A 350 6.89 19.28 -0.43
CA ARG A 350 7.25 20.33 -1.41
C ARG A 350 6.66 21.72 -1.13
N ASN A 351 5.49 21.79 -0.49
CA ASN A 351 4.87 23.06 -0.14
C ASN A 351 5.44 23.73 1.12
N GLY A 352 6.44 23.12 1.77
CA GLY A 352 7.07 23.58 3.02
C GLY A 352 6.42 23.05 4.30
N THR A 353 5.33 22.28 4.20
CA THR A 353 4.71 21.66 5.38
C THR A 353 5.59 20.56 5.94
N VAL A 354 5.86 20.59 7.24
CA VAL A 354 6.51 19.48 7.97
C VAL A 354 5.48 18.36 8.10
N ILE A 355 5.74 17.22 7.46
CA ILE A 355 4.91 16.00 7.54
C ILE A 355 5.16 15.29 8.88
N TYR A 356 6.43 15.21 9.29
CA TYR A 356 6.86 14.58 10.54
C TYR A 356 8.14 15.23 11.06
N GLU A 357 8.26 15.34 12.37
CA GLU A 357 9.48 15.74 13.09
C GLU A 357 9.68 14.76 14.26
N GLY A 358 10.88 14.18 14.36
CA GLY A 358 11.21 13.21 15.39
C GLY A 358 12.60 12.64 15.20
N ASP A 359 12.97 11.66 16.03
CA ASP A 359 14.20 10.89 15.88
C ASP A 359 13.89 9.67 15.01
N PHE A 360 14.56 9.57 13.87
CA PHE A 360 14.49 8.42 12.97
C PHE A 360 15.86 8.23 12.30
N ASP A 361 16.03 7.18 11.51
CA ASP A 361 17.25 6.90 10.75
C ASP A 361 17.00 7.13 9.26
N ASN A 362 15.81 6.76 8.78
CA ASN A 362 15.44 6.83 7.38
C ASN A 362 13.93 7.03 7.19
N ALA A 363 13.54 7.60 6.05
CA ALA A 363 12.15 7.72 5.64
C ALA A 363 11.98 7.43 4.15
N SER A 364 11.09 6.50 3.82
CA SER A 364 10.89 6.00 2.45
C SER A 364 9.43 6.14 2.00
N ASP A 365 9.23 6.53 0.74
CA ASP A 365 7.89 6.51 0.12
C ASP A 365 7.49 5.06 -0.19
N VAL A 366 6.40 4.59 0.42
CA VAL A 366 5.89 3.23 0.24
C VAL A 366 4.62 3.19 -0.62
N GLY A 367 4.37 4.25 -1.38
CA GLY A 367 3.26 4.36 -2.31
C GLY A 367 1.95 4.82 -1.67
N PHE A 368 0.95 5.11 -2.51
CA PHE A 368 -0.42 5.50 -2.12
C PHE A 368 -0.51 6.66 -1.11
N GLY A 369 0.52 7.49 -1.03
CA GLY A 369 0.57 8.64 -0.12
C GLY A 369 1.16 8.34 1.26
N TYR A 370 1.78 7.19 1.48
CA TYR A 370 2.36 6.83 2.77
C TYR A 370 3.88 6.86 2.74
N ILE A 371 4.44 7.25 3.88
CA ILE A 371 5.87 7.30 4.14
C ILE A 371 6.13 6.40 5.34
N GLN A 372 7.01 5.43 5.16
CA GLN A 372 7.50 4.60 6.25
C GLN A 372 8.66 5.33 6.92
N ILE A 373 8.64 5.37 8.25
CA ILE A 373 9.68 5.98 9.08
C ILE A 373 10.39 4.85 9.80
N GLU A 374 11.69 4.74 9.61
CA GLU A 374 12.54 3.71 10.20
C GLU A 374 13.38 4.34 11.32
N SER A 375 13.44 3.67 12.47
CA SER A 375 14.24 4.07 13.63
C SER A 375 14.83 2.84 14.31
N GLU A 376 15.77 3.04 15.24
CA GLU A 376 16.25 1.96 16.12
C GLU A 376 15.13 1.18 16.84
N SER A 377 13.98 1.83 17.11
CA SER A 377 12.84 1.22 17.77
C SER A 377 11.93 0.38 16.86
N GLY A 378 12.13 0.46 15.54
CA GLY A 378 11.31 -0.17 14.51
C GLY A 378 10.69 0.84 13.55
N PHE A 379 9.64 0.40 12.85
CA PHE A 379 8.99 1.13 11.78
C PHE A 379 7.67 1.78 12.23
N MET A 380 7.45 3.01 11.80
CA MET A 380 6.17 3.73 11.88
C MET A 380 5.67 4.07 10.48
N LEU A 381 4.40 4.46 10.37
CA LEU A 381 3.78 4.83 9.10
C LEU A 381 3.04 6.15 9.22
N VAL A 382 3.39 7.11 8.36
CA VAL A 382 2.74 8.42 8.28
C VAL A 382 2.16 8.62 6.87
N HIS A 383 0.98 9.22 6.77
CA HIS A 383 0.45 9.67 5.48
C HIS A 383 1.02 11.05 5.13
N LYS A 384 1.21 11.37 3.83
CA LYS A 384 1.75 12.66 3.33
C LYS A 384 0.99 13.90 3.80
N SER A 385 -0.22 13.74 4.36
CA SER A 385 -0.96 14.81 5.04
C SER A 385 -0.45 15.14 6.45
N GLY A 386 0.49 14.36 6.98
CA GLY A 386 0.97 14.43 8.37
C GLY A 386 0.17 13.57 9.37
N GLU A 387 -0.76 12.73 8.89
CA GLU A 387 -1.51 11.82 9.78
C GLU A 387 -0.65 10.59 10.12
N LEU A 388 -0.39 10.36 11.42
CA LEU A 388 0.25 9.14 11.89
C LEU A 388 -0.72 7.96 11.81
N ILE A 389 -0.42 6.99 10.94
CA ILE A 389 -1.23 5.81 10.68
C ILE A 389 -0.82 4.68 11.63
N ILE A 390 0.47 4.41 11.74
CA ILE A 390 1.04 3.51 12.76
C ILE A 390 2.02 4.36 13.58
N ASP A 391 1.63 4.68 14.80
CA ASP A 391 2.34 5.58 15.73
C ASP A 391 3.13 4.83 16.81
N GLN A 392 2.89 3.53 16.95
CA GLN A 392 3.72 2.62 17.75
C GLN A 392 4.70 1.91 16.83
N PRO A 393 6.01 1.91 17.12
CA PRO A 393 6.99 1.18 16.32
C PRO A 393 6.67 -0.31 16.20
N MET A 394 6.73 -0.82 14.98
CA MET A 394 6.53 -2.24 14.64
C MET A 394 7.82 -2.85 14.10
N SER A 395 7.99 -4.18 14.22
CA SER A 395 9.18 -4.85 13.65
C SER A 395 9.25 -4.76 12.13
N SER A 396 8.09 -4.70 11.47
CA SER A 396 7.95 -4.56 10.02
C SER A 396 6.58 -3.97 9.66
N ILE A 397 6.54 -3.18 8.59
CA ILE A 397 5.31 -2.61 8.02
C ILE A 397 5.36 -2.74 6.49
N ALA A 398 4.25 -3.13 5.87
CA ALA A 398 4.10 -3.09 4.41
C ALA A 398 2.66 -2.72 4.01
N ILE A 399 2.50 -2.04 2.87
CA ILE A 399 1.20 -1.73 2.29
C ILE A 399 0.89 -2.74 1.20
N LEU A 400 -0.23 -3.46 1.32
CA LEU A 400 -0.62 -4.52 0.40
C LEU A 400 -1.80 -4.06 -0.47
N ASN A 401 -1.61 -4.06 -1.80
CA ASN A 401 -2.62 -3.71 -2.81
C ASN A 401 -3.37 -2.39 -2.56
N SER A 402 -2.73 -1.39 -1.93
CA SER A 402 -3.34 -0.12 -1.47
C SER A 402 -4.41 -0.22 -0.36
N HIS A 403 -4.86 -1.42 -0.02
CA HIS A 403 -6.00 -1.63 0.87
C HIS A 403 -5.59 -1.89 2.32
N PHE A 404 -4.49 -2.60 2.50
CA PHE A 404 -4.12 -3.17 3.79
C PHE A 404 -2.75 -2.70 4.26
N ILE A 405 -2.60 -2.67 5.57
CA ILE A 405 -1.33 -2.49 6.25
C ILE A 405 -1.01 -3.81 6.95
N ARG A 406 0.05 -4.48 6.49
CA ARG A 406 0.67 -5.58 7.20
C ARG A 406 1.57 -5.01 8.28
N THR A 407 1.47 -5.55 9.49
CA THR A 407 2.36 -5.21 10.60
C THR A 407 2.89 -6.47 11.25
N GLU A 408 4.11 -6.42 11.75
CA GLU A 408 4.74 -7.51 12.48
C GLU A 408 4.92 -7.14 13.96
N GLN A 409 4.52 -8.05 14.84
CA GLN A 409 4.69 -7.93 16.28
C GLN A 409 5.04 -9.31 16.87
N ASN A 410 6.10 -9.36 17.68
CA ASN A 410 6.59 -10.58 18.32
C ASN A 410 6.86 -11.76 17.34
N GLY A 411 7.32 -11.46 16.13
CA GLY A 411 7.63 -12.46 15.09
C GLY A 411 6.41 -12.99 14.32
N PHE A 412 5.22 -12.42 14.53
CA PHE A 412 4.01 -12.79 13.79
C PHE A 412 3.41 -11.59 13.08
N TYR A 413 2.84 -11.85 11.91
CA TYR A 413 2.17 -10.85 11.08
C TYR A 413 0.67 -10.77 11.38
N GLY A 414 0.17 -9.53 11.37
CA GLY A 414 -1.23 -9.17 11.40
C GLY A 414 -1.57 -8.20 10.27
N LEU A 415 -2.86 -7.97 10.05
CA LEU A 415 -3.38 -7.16 8.95
C LEU A 415 -4.44 -6.18 9.47
N THR A 416 -4.33 -4.92 9.08
CA THR A 416 -5.29 -3.85 9.43
C THR A 416 -5.65 -3.03 8.19
N THR A 417 -6.79 -2.34 8.21
CA THR A 417 -7.13 -1.38 7.15
C THR A 417 -6.27 -0.11 7.27
N ILE A 418 -6.26 0.70 6.22
CA ILE A 418 -5.68 2.05 6.25
C ILE A 418 -6.25 2.93 7.39
N ASN A 419 -7.49 2.66 7.81
CA ASN A 419 -8.17 3.34 8.91
C ASN A 419 -7.98 2.68 10.27
N LYS A 420 -6.98 1.79 10.39
CA LYS A 420 -6.62 1.11 11.64
C LYS A 420 -7.69 0.13 12.17
N LYS A 421 -8.63 -0.32 11.33
CA LYS A 421 -9.55 -1.42 11.72
C LYS A 421 -8.83 -2.76 11.58
N PRO A 422 -8.65 -3.53 12.68
CA PRO A 422 -7.99 -4.82 12.62
C PRO A 422 -8.80 -5.79 11.76
N LEU A 423 -8.14 -6.48 10.82
CA LEU A 423 -8.75 -7.50 9.98
C LEU A 423 -8.29 -8.90 10.41
N LEU A 424 -6.98 -9.05 10.64
CA LEU A 424 -6.34 -10.29 11.06
C LEU A 424 -5.38 -9.98 12.21
N SER A 425 -5.47 -10.73 13.31
CA SER A 425 -4.54 -10.61 14.44
C SER A 425 -3.13 -11.10 14.08
N HIS A 426 -2.12 -10.68 14.87
CA HIS A 426 -0.72 -11.11 14.75
C HIS A 426 -0.52 -12.58 15.13
N GLN A 427 -0.89 -13.48 14.23
CA GLN A 427 -0.81 -14.94 14.41
C GLN A 427 -0.33 -15.67 13.16
N PHE A 428 0.10 -14.93 12.13
CA PHE A 428 0.52 -15.49 10.84
C PHE A 428 2.04 -15.53 10.77
N ILE A 429 2.58 -16.59 10.19
CA ILE A 429 4.02 -16.73 9.92
C ILE A 429 4.42 -15.72 8.84
N ASP A 430 3.55 -15.54 7.83
CA ASP A 430 3.73 -14.55 6.78
C ASP A 430 2.38 -14.11 6.21
N ILE A 431 2.34 -12.88 5.70
CA ILE A 431 1.23 -12.31 4.95
C ILE A 431 1.82 -11.52 3.79
N ASP A 432 1.52 -11.84 2.54
CA ASP A 432 2.01 -11.05 1.40
C ASP A 432 0.99 -11.04 0.26
N THR A 433 1.37 -10.54 -0.91
CA THR A 433 0.60 -10.50 -2.14
C THR A 433 1.19 -11.47 -3.15
N ILE A 434 0.32 -12.22 -3.84
CA ILE A 434 0.72 -13.09 -4.94
C ILE A 434 -0.34 -13.05 -6.05
N GLY A 435 0.04 -12.57 -7.23
CA GLY A 435 -0.90 -12.25 -8.30
C GLY A 435 -2.03 -11.34 -7.80
N ASN A 436 -3.27 -11.81 -7.86
CA ASN A 436 -4.46 -11.08 -7.41
C ASN A 436 -4.94 -11.48 -6.00
N PHE A 437 -4.12 -12.23 -5.25
CA PHE A 437 -4.49 -12.78 -3.95
C PHE A 437 -3.59 -12.25 -2.82
N ILE A 438 -4.12 -12.32 -1.61
CA ILE A 438 -3.38 -12.20 -0.36
C ILE A 438 -2.92 -13.61 0.03
N TRP A 439 -1.61 -13.79 0.09
CA TRP A 439 -0.94 -14.96 0.64
C TRP A 439 -1.00 -14.90 2.15
N LEU A 440 -1.49 -15.96 2.79
CA LEU A 440 -1.59 -16.06 4.25
C LEU A 440 -0.97 -17.39 4.70
N GLN A 441 0.04 -17.35 5.55
CA GLN A 441 0.76 -18.54 6.00
C GLN A 441 0.64 -18.75 7.51
N LYS A 442 0.37 -20.01 7.88
CA LYS A 442 0.41 -20.54 9.25
C LYS A 442 1.16 -21.86 9.28
N GLU A 443 1.38 -22.41 10.47
CA GLU A 443 1.98 -23.74 10.63
C GLU A 443 1.17 -24.85 9.92
N GLU A 444 -0.16 -24.70 9.85
CA GLU A 444 -1.08 -25.64 9.20
C GLU A 444 -1.05 -25.59 7.67
N GLY A 445 -0.50 -24.52 7.07
CA GLY A 445 -0.40 -24.36 5.62
C GLY A 445 -0.58 -22.93 5.13
N ILE A 446 -0.85 -22.79 3.83
CA ILE A 446 -1.03 -21.54 3.10
C ILE A 446 -2.49 -21.44 2.64
N ALA A 447 -3.07 -20.24 2.76
CA ALA A 447 -4.34 -19.86 2.19
C ALA A 447 -4.13 -18.71 1.18
N LEU A 448 -4.86 -18.76 0.06
CA LEU A 448 -4.95 -17.68 -0.92
C LEU A 448 -6.32 -17.02 -0.80
N ALA A 449 -6.37 -15.78 -0.32
CA ALA A 449 -7.61 -15.04 -0.13
C ALA A 449 -7.71 -13.86 -1.09
N LYS A 450 -8.90 -13.61 -1.66
CA LYS A 450 -9.12 -12.33 -2.36
C LYS A 450 -9.31 -11.21 -1.34
N ALA A 451 -8.93 -9.98 -1.69
CA ALA A 451 -9.04 -8.82 -0.80
C ALA A 451 -10.48 -8.65 -0.26
N GLU A 452 -11.49 -8.89 -1.11
CA GLU A 452 -12.91 -8.74 -0.75
C GLU A 452 -13.37 -9.70 0.34
N THR A 453 -12.66 -10.82 0.50
CA THR A 453 -12.97 -11.82 1.53
C THR A 453 -12.56 -11.34 2.92
N LEU A 454 -11.65 -10.37 3.01
CA LEU A 454 -11.12 -9.85 4.29
C LEU A 454 -11.91 -8.65 4.82
N PHE A 455 -12.52 -7.83 3.96
CA PHE A 455 -13.25 -6.63 4.38
C PHE A 455 -14.40 -6.86 5.37
N PRO A 456 -15.15 -7.99 5.35
CA PRO A 456 -16.17 -8.26 6.36
C PRO A 456 -15.64 -8.22 7.81
N ALA A 457 -14.34 -8.49 8.04
CA ALA A 457 -13.72 -8.39 9.35
C ALA A 457 -13.72 -6.96 9.92
N ALA A 458 -13.68 -5.93 9.06
CA ALA A 458 -13.78 -4.54 9.50
C ALA A 458 -15.11 -4.24 10.22
N ASN A 459 -16.16 -5.00 9.89
CA ASN A 459 -17.49 -4.95 10.52
C ASN A 459 -17.68 -6.03 11.61
N GLY A 460 -16.58 -6.62 12.12
CA GLY A 460 -16.62 -7.66 13.15
C GLY A 460 -17.11 -9.03 12.69
N ASN A 461 -17.26 -9.27 11.38
CA ASN A 461 -17.67 -10.59 10.88
C ASN A 461 -16.47 -11.55 10.83
N LYS A 462 -16.72 -12.84 11.08
CA LYS A 462 -15.69 -13.87 10.97
C LYS A 462 -15.30 -14.09 9.51
N VAL A 463 -14.01 -14.07 9.22
CA VAL A 463 -13.44 -14.45 7.93
C VAL A 463 -13.10 -15.93 7.94
N ASN A 464 -13.57 -16.66 6.93
CA ASN A 464 -13.25 -18.07 6.74
C ASN A 464 -12.10 -18.17 5.74
N LEU A 465 -10.96 -18.69 6.20
CA LEU A 465 -9.75 -18.91 5.42
C LEU A 465 -9.49 -20.41 5.33
N ASP A 466 -9.15 -20.90 4.15
CA ASP A 466 -8.88 -22.32 3.91
C ASP A 466 -7.36 -22.53 3.72
N PHE A 467 -6.68 -22.93 4.79
CA PHE A 467 -5.24 -23.23 4.79
C PHE A 467 -5.02 -24.64 4.29
N MET A 468 -5.04 -24.79 2.96
CA MET A 468 -5.10 -26.10 2.32
C MET A 468 -3.84 -26.44 1.51
N TYR A 469 -2.93 -25.48 1.32
CA TYR A 469 -1.73 -25.65 0.51
C TYR A 469 -0.49 -25.79 1.39
N GLU A 470 0.41 -26.68 1.01
CA GLU A 470 1.75 -26.82 1.60
C GLU A 470 2.73 -25.84 0.95
N GLU A 471 2.57 -25.62 -0.36
CA GLU A 471 3.43 -24.74 -1.17
C GLU A 471 2.61 -24.14 -2.31
N VAL A 472 2.94 -22.90 -2.69
CA VAL A 472 2.33 -22.18 -3.81
C VAL A 472 3.42 -21.37 -4.51
N GLU A 473 3.45 -21.39 -5.84
CA GLU A 473 4.36 -20.61 -6.67
C GLU A 473 3.60 -19.99 -7.85
N LEU A 474 3.89 -18.72 -8.17
CA LEU A 474 3.38 -18.05 -9.37
C LEU A 474 4.36 -18.28 -10.53
N LEU A 475 3.88 -18.88 -11.61
CA LEU A 475 4.67 -19.20 -12.79
C LEU A 475 4.75 -18.01 -13.77
N ASP A 476 5.73 -18.03 -14.68
CA ASP A 476 5.96 -16.97 -15.68
C ASP A 476 4.76 -16.72 -16.61
N ASP A 477 3.90 -17.73 -16.80
CA ASP A 477 2.67 -17.63 -17.61
C ASP A 477 1.47 -17.11 -16.80
N GLY A 478 1.67 -16.75 -15.53
CA GLY A 478 0.67 -16.24 -14.59
C GLY A 478 -0.14 -17.33 -13.87
N ASN A 479 0.07 -18.60 -14.18
CA ASN A 479 -0.62 -19.71 -13.51
C ASN A 479 0.02 -20.00 -12.14
N PHE A 480 -0.74 -20.65 -11.26
CA PHE A 480 -0.27 -21.07 -9.95
C PHE A 480 0.09 -22.55 -9.98
N TRP A 481 1.32 -22.88 -9.61
CA TRP A 481 1.67 -24.23 -9.17
C TRP A 481 1.42 -24.34 -7.68
N VAL A 482 0.75 -25.42 -7.26
CA VAL A 482 0.43 -25.64 -5.85
C VAL A 482 0.73 -27.07 -5.43
N VAL A 483 1.08 -27.23 -4.15
CA VAL A 483 1.22 -28.52 -3.50
C VAL A 483 0.18 -28.64 -2.39
N LYS A 484 -0.55 -29.75 -2.36
CA LYS A 484 -1.51 -30.08 -1.30
C LYS A 484 -1.44 -31.57 -0.99
N ASN A 485 -1.20 -31.94 0.26
CA ASN A 485 -1.05 -33.34 0.71
C ASN A 485 -0.01 -34.10 -0.14
N GLY A 486 1.11 -33.45 -0.49
CA GLY A 486 2.14 -34.00 -1.39
C GLY A 486 1.72 -34.21 -2.84
N GLN A 487 0.56 -33.71 -3.26
CA GLN A 487 0.07 -33.75 -4.66
C GLN A 487 0.25 -32.39 -5.33
N GLU A 488 0.59 -32.38 -6.61
CA GLU A 488 0.77 -31.16 -7.38
C GLU A 488 -0.43 -30.86 -8.27
N ALA A 489 -0.73 -29.57 -8.46
CA ALA A 489 -1.74 -29.07 -9.39
C ALA A 489 -1.28 -27.77 -10.04
N ILE A 490 -1.90 -27.43 -11.17
CA ILE A 490 -1.80 -26.11 -11.80
C ILE A 490 -3.18 -25.47 -11.84
N PHE A 491 -3.28 -24.25 -11.34
CA PHE A 491 -4.48 -23.43 -11.41
C PHE A 491 -4.24 -22.17 -12.25
N ASP A 492 -5.29 -21.65 -12.87
CA ASP A 492 -5.22 -20.35 -13.55
C ASP A 492 -5.26 -19.18 -12.55
N THR A 493 -5.21 -17.94 -13.08
CA THR A 493 -5.24 -16.71 -12.27
C THR A 493 -6.54 -16.49 -11.45
N GLN A 494 -7.58 -17.30 -11.69
CA GLN A 494 -8.84 -17.30 -10.96
C GLN A 494 -8.99 -18.52 -10.04
N LEU A 495 -7.93 -19.33 -9.92
CA LEU A 495 -7.90 -20.61 -9.21
C LEU A 495 -8.77 -21.71 -9.84
N ASN A 496 -9.07 -21.64 -11.14
CA ASN A 496 -9.69 -22.76 -11.85
C ASN A 496 -8.64 -23.82 -12.19
N THR A 497 -9.04 -25.08 -12.07
CA THR A 497 -8.16 -26.23 -12.31
C THR A 497 -7.76 -26.38 -13.77
N LEU A 498 -6.47 -26.19 -14.07
CA LEU A 498 -5.87 -26.54 -15.37
C LEU A 498 -5.29 -27.97 -15.34
N ILE A 499 -4.54 -28.29 -14.28
CA ILE A 499 -4.05 -29.64 -13.99
C ILE A 499 -4.55 -30.01 -12.58
N PRO A 500 -5.34 -31.09 -12.42
CA PRO A 500 -5.90 -31.45 -11.12
C PRO A 500 -4.80 -31.86 -10.14
N LEU A 501 -5.16 -32.00 -8.86
CA LEU A 501 -4.25 -32.57 -7.87
C LEU A 501 -3.96 -34.03 -8.21
N GLY A 502 -2.67 -34.38 -8.28
CA GLY A 502 -2.25 -35.74 -8.54
C GLY A 502 -0.84 -36.06 -8.04
N THR A 503 -0.54 -37.35 -7.95
CA THR A 503 0.77 -37.86 -7.56
C THR A 503 1.73 -37.88 -8.75
N TYR A 504 2.07 -36.69 -9.23
CA TYR A 504 3.05 -36.45 -10.28
C TYR A 504 3.86 -35.19 -9.99
N LYS A 505 5.04 -35.11 -10.60
CA LYS A 505 5.83 -33.88 -10.71
C LYS A 505 5.53 -33.19 -12.03
N ILE A 506 5.17 -31.91 -11.97
CA ILE A 506 4.79 -31.09 -13.13
C ILE A 506 6.01 -30.30 -13.61
N TYR A 507 6.25 -30.31 -14.92
CA TYR A 507 7.32 -29.54 -15.56
C TYR A 507 6.74 -28.70 -16.70
N PRO A 508 6.86 -27.36 -16.68
CA PRO A 508 6.50 -26.51 -17.80
C PRO A 508 7.38 -26.79 -19.02
N LYS A 509 6.78 -26.78 -20.21
CA LYS A 509 7.45 -27.02 -21.50
C LYS A 509 6.91 -26.07 -22.57
N THR A 510 7.70 -25.80 -23.61
CA THR A 510 7.28 -24.96 -24.75
C THR A 510 6.04 -25.48 -25.47
N TYR A 511 5.77 -26.79 -25.38
CA TYR A 511 4.61 -27.44 -25.98
C TYR A 511 3.44 -27.67 -25.00
N GLY A 512 3.51 -27.19 -23.76
CA GLY A 512 2.52 -27.42 -22.71
C GLY A 512 3.16 -27.94 -21.42
N TRP A 513 2.72 -29.11 -20.94
CA TRP A 513 3.17 -29.64 -19.65
C TRP A 513 3.62 -31.10 -19.72
N GLN A 514 4.64 -31.43 -18.94
CA GLN A 514 5.11 -32.80 -18.73
C GLN A 514 4.85 -33.21 -17.28
N LEU A 515 4.13 -34.32 -17.08
CA LEU A 515 3.80 -34.86 -15.76
C LEU A 515 4.57 -36.18 -15.57
N LYS A 516 5.39 -36.27 -14.53
CA LYS A 516 6.17 -37.49 -14.22
C LYS A 516 5.58 -38.18 -12.98
N SER A 517 5.18 -39.44 -13.12
CA SER A 517 4.64 -40.27 -12.03
C SER A 517 5.25 -41.67 -12.02
N ALA A 518 4.88 -42.49 -11.04
CA ALA A 518 5.24 -43.92 -11.02
C ALA A 518 4.70 -44.71 -12.23
N LYS A 519 3.64 -44.22 -12.89
CA LYS A 519 3.08 -44.83 -14.12
C LYS A 519 3.89 -44.47 -15.38
N GLY A 520 4.86 -43.55 -15.27
CA GLY A 520 5.63 -43.01 -16.38
C GLY A 520 5.37 -41.53 -16.61
N ILE A 521 5.71 -41.06 -17.81
CA ILE A 521 5.61 -39.66 -18.22
C ILE A 521 4.32 -39.47 -19.02
N GLN A 522 3.48 -38.53 -18.61
CA GLN A 522 2.30 -38.08 -19.35
C GLN A 522 2.56 -36.69 -19.93
N LEU A 523 2.05 -36.42 -21.13
CA LEU A 523 2.28 -35.16 -21.85
C LEU A 523 0.95 -34.46 -22.14
N LEU A 524 0.76 -33.26 -21.58
CA LEU A 524 -0.32 -32.35 -21.93
C LEU A 524 0.18 -31.42 -23.03
N HIS A 525 0.11 -31.89 -24.27
CA HIS A 525 0.70 -31.21 -25.42
C HIS A 525 -0.36 -30.38 -26.17
N ASN A 526 -0.08 -29.11 -26.43
CA ASN A 526 -1.02 -28.15 -27.04
C ASN A 526 -1.54 -28.58 -28.43
N LYS A 527 -0.68 -29.20 -29.25
CA LYS A 527 -1.03 -29.74 -30.58
C LYS A 527 -1.45 -31.21 -30.58
N TYR A 528 -0.66 -32.09 -29.97
CA TYR A 528 -0.91 -33.53 -29.98
C TYR A 528 -1.75 -33.95 -28.77
N LEU A 529 -3.03 -33.57 -28.79
CA LEU A 529 -3.94 -33.73 -27.66
C LEU A 529 -4.12 -35.18 -27.20
N SER A 530 -3.95 -36.16 -28.09
CA SER A 530 -4.06 -37.59 -27.78
C SER A 530 -2.91 -38.13 -26.91
N LEU A 531 -1.79 -37.39 -26.78
CA LEU A 531 -0.68 -37.83 -25.93
C LEU A 531 -1.06 -37.84 -24.44
N LYS A 532 -2.06 -37.04 -24.04
CA LYS A 532 -2.52 -36.95 -22.66
C LYS A 532 -3.13 -38.27 -22.16
N ASP A 533 -3.64 -39.11 -23.07
CA ASP A 533 -4.32 -40.35 -22.70
C ASP A 533 -3.33 -41.51 -22.48
N LEU A 534 -2.03 -41.27 -22.64
CA LEU A 534 -0.97 -42.28 -22.61
C LEU A 534 0.13 -41.94 -21.59
N HIS A 535 0.84 -42.98 -21.16
CA HIS A 535 2.04 -42.87 -20.34
C HIS A 535 3.24 -43.44 -21.10
N TYR A 536 4.38 -42.76 -21.00
CA TYR A 536 5.61 -43.05 -21.72
C TYR A 536 6.75 -43.42 -20.75
N GLU A 537 7.59 -44.37 -21.16
CA GLU A 537 8.80 -44.78 -20.43
C GLU A 537 9.85 -43.66 -20.42
N LYS A 538 9.97 -42.96 -21.55
CA LYS A 538 10.98 -41.91 -21.77
C LYS A 538 10.47 -40.90 -22.79
N VAL A 539 10.85 -39.65 -22.59
CA VAL A 539 10.62 -38.55 -23.52
C VAL A 539 11.97 -37.89 -23.80
N VAL A 540 12.21 -37.54 -25.05
CA VAL A 540 13.32 -36.68 -25.48
C VAL A 540 12.77 -35.60 -26.38
N GLU A 541 13.22 -34.37 -26.22
CA GLU A 541 12.67 -33.22 -26.90
C GLU A 541 13.76 -32.28 -27.44
N SER A 542 13.45 -31.62 -28.56
CA SER A 542 14.11 -30.43 -29.08
C SER A 542 13.02 -29.39 -29.41
N GLU A 543 13.30 -28.24 -30.00
CA GLU A 543 12.21 -27.37 -30.46
C GLU A 543 11.40 -27.99 -31.61
N ARG A 544 12.07 -28.72 -32.49
CA ARG A 544 11.44 -29.31 -33.67
C ARG A 544 10.82 -30.68 -33.39
N TRP A 545 11.50 -31.49 -32.59
CA TRP A 545 11.23 -32.92 -32.49
C TRP A 545 10.82 -33.33 -31.09
N LEU A 546 9.88 -34.27 -31.02
CA LEU A 546 9.46 -34.89 -29.76
C LEU A 546 9.49 -36.40 -29.93
N GLY A 547 10.43 -37.06 -29.26
CA GLY A 547 10.54 -38.50 -29.21
C GLY A 547 9.87 -39.05 -27.95
N VAL A 548 8.91 -39.95 -28.11
CA VAL A 548 8.24 -40.62 -26.98
C VAL A 548 8.44 -42.13 -27.08
N LYS A 549 8.75 -42.77 -25.95
CA LYS A 549 8.98 -44.22 -25.88
C LYS A 549 7.86 -44.92 -25.12
N LYS A 550 7.25 -45.95 -25.71
CA LYS A 550 6.23 -46.78 -25.09
C LYS A 550 6.34 -48.22 -25.58
N ASP A 551 6.14 -49.19 -24.68
CA ASP A 551 6.23 -50.62 -24.95
C ASP A 551 7.55 -51.01 -25.64
N GLY A 552 8.65 -50.42 -25.16
CA GLY A 552 9.99 -50.63 -25.70
C GLY A 552 10.29 -49.93 -27.03
N LYS A 553 9.30 -49.31 -27.68
CA LYS A 553 9.45 -48.70 -29.02
C LYS A 553 9.35 -47.17 -28.97
N TRP A 554 10.09 -46.52 -29.85
CA TRP A 554 10.09 -45.06 -30.03
C TRP A 554 9.12 -44.62 -31.13
N THR A 555 8.44 -43.51 -30.84
CA THR A 555 7.66 -42.72 -31.79
C THR A 555 8.27 -41.33 -31.88
N LEU A 556 8.51 -40.86 -33.10
CA LEU A 556 8.96 -39.49 -33.37
C LEU A 556 7.78 -38.65 -33.85
N LEU A 557 7.60 -37.51 -33.20
CA LEU A 557 6.59 -36.50 -33.49
C LEU A 557 7.28 -35.20 -33.91
N ASP A 558 6.63 -34.49 -34.83
CA ASP A 558 7.07 -33.19 -35.32
C ASP A 558 6.27 -32.09 -34.61
N GLN A 559 6.90 -31.33 -33.74
CA GLN A 559 6.20 -30.31 -32.95
C GLN A 559 5.60 -29.18 -33.81
N ALA A 560 6.19 -28.86 -34.96
CA ALA A 560 5.56 -27.93 -35.90
C ALA A 560 4.55 -28.63 -36.84
N GLY A 561 4.46 -29.96 -36.82
CA GLY A 561 3.48 -30.82 -37.49
C GLY A 561 3.44 -30.69 -39.00
N LYS A 562 4.60 -30.56 -39.62
CA LYS A 562 4.80 -30.69 -41.07
C LYS A 562 4.85 -32.16 -41.50
N PHE A 563 5.30 -33.05 -40.62
CA PHE A 563 5.43 -34.47 -40.89
C PHE A 563 4.48 -35.31 -40.02
N GLN A 564 4.00 -36.41 -40.61
CA GLN A 564 3.23 -37.41 -39.88
C GLN A 564 4.12 -38.12 -38.85
N PRO A 565 3.57 -38.52 -37.69
CA PRO A 565 4.29 -39.31 -36.70
C PRO A 565 4.93 -40.57 -37.31
N LYS A 566 6.15 -40.90 -36.86
CA LYS A 566 6.88 -42.11 -37.28
C LYS A 566 7.02 -43.05 -36.10
N TYR A 567 6.61 -44.32 -36.28
CA TYR A 567 6.44 -45.29 -35.19
C TYR A 567 7.42 -46.48 -35.28
N ASN A 568 7.48 -47.25 -34.19
CA ASN A 568 8.10 -48.59 -34.12
C ASN A 568 9.63 -48.64 -34.32
N TYR A 569 10.36 -47.67 -33.74
CA TYR A 569 11.84 -47.67 -33.72
C TYR A 569 12.41 -48.28 -32.43
N ASP A 570 13.57 -48.92 -32.50
CA ASP A 570 14.28 -49.51 -31.36
C ASP A 570 15.11 -48.49 -30.58
N SER A 571 15.69 -47.51 -31.28
CA SER A 571 16.35 -46.36 -30.65
C SER A 571 16.10 -45.08 -31.42
N LEU A 572 16.13 -43.97 -30.68
CA LEU A 572 15.96 -42.62 -31.19
C LEU A 572 16.96 -41.71 -30.47
N GLY A 573 17.74 -40.96 -31.22
CA GLY A 573 18.66 -39.94 -30.72
C GLY A 573 18.43 -38.61 -31.43
N LEU A 574 18.17 -37.55 -30.67
CA LEU A 574 18.11 -36.18 -31.20
C LEU A 574 19.54 -35.64 -31.31
N TRP A 575 19.97 -35.32 -32.52
CA TRP A 575 21.33 -34.86 -32.85
C TRP A 575 21.25 -33.42 -33.34
N GLY A 576 21.33 -32.48 -32.41
CA GLY A 576 21.00 -31.08 -32.68
C GLY A 576 19.50 -30.88 -32.93
N GLU A 577 19.13 -29.77 -33.57
CA GLU A 577 17.74 -29.48 -33.93
C GLU A 577 17.34 -30.09 -35.28
N ASN A 578 18.34 -30.40 -36.12
CA ASN A 578 18.10 -30.75 -37.51
C ASN A 578 18.13 -32.23 -37.83
N ILE A 579 18.70 -33.07 -36.97
CA ILE A 579 18.96 -34.46 -37.29
C ILE A 579 18.43 -35.37 -36.19
N VAL A 580 17.67 -36.39 -36.58
CA VAL A 580 17.23 -37.47 -35.70
C VAL A 580 17.82 -38.78 -36.18
N MET A 581 18.55 -39.46 -35.30
CA MET A 581 19.06 -40.79 -35.53
C MET A 581 18.02 -41.82 -35.11
N LEU A 582 17.54 -42.59 -36.08
CA LEU A 582 16.51 -43.61 -35.88
C LEU A 582 17.10 -44.98 -36.18
N LYS A 583 16.93 -45.93 -35.26
CA LYS A 583 17.33 -47.33 -35.48
C LYS A 583 16.10 -48.23 -35.48
N LYS A 584 16.00 -49.11 -36.48
CA LYS A 584 15.02 -50.18 -36.56
C LYS A 584 15.72 -51.45 -37.01
N GLU A 585 15.70 -52.46 -36.15
CA GLU A 585 16.47 -53.70 -36.30
C GLU A 585 17.97 -53.37 -36.46
N GLU A 586 18.61 -53.85 -37.52
CA GLU A 586 20.02 -53.55 -37.84
C GLU A 586 20.21 -52.24 -38.63
N GLN A 587 19.13 -51.61 -39.08
CA GLN A 587 19.17 -50.42 -39.93
C GLN A 587 19.20 -49.14 -39.09
N THR A 588 20.19 -48.28 -39.35
CA THR A 588 20.26 -46.93 -38.77
C THR A 588 20.04 -45.89 -39.87
N THR A 589 19.12 -44.97 -39.63
CA THR A 589 18.73 -43.92 -40.58
C THR A 589 18.84 -42.55 -39.90
N ALA A 590 19.55 -41.63 -40.53
CA ALA A 590 19.52 -40.22 -40.17
C ALA A 590 18.33 -39.54 -40.88
N LEU A 591 17.40 -38.98 -40.11
CA LEU A 591 16.29 -38.18 -40.59
C LEU A 591 16.61 -36.69 -40.41
N PHE A 592 16.57 -35.93 -41.49
CA PHE A 592 16.85 -34.50 -41.50
C PHE A 592 15.55 -33.68 -41.31
N SER A 593 15.68 -32.41 -40.90
CA SER A 593 14.57 -31.49 -40.61
C SER A 593 13.64 -31.22 -41.80
N ASN A 594 14.12 -31.45 -43.03
CA ASN A 594 13.32 -31.39 -44.25
C ASN A 594 12.60 -32.71 -44.61
N GLY A 595 12.74 -33.75 -43.80
CA GLY A 595 12.14 -35.07 -44.02
C GLY A 595 13.01 -36.04 -44.84
N LYS A 596 14.16 -35.60 -45.35
CA LYS A 596 15.10 -36.47 -46.07
C LYS A 596 15.66 -37.53 -45.12
N GLN A 597 15.82 -38.75 -45.63
CA GLN A 597 16.38 -39.87 -44.88
C GLN A 597 17.68 -40.33 -45.52
N LEU A 598 18.66 -40.69 -44.68
CA LEU A 598 19.95 -41.25 -45.10
C LEU A 598 20.23 -42.51 -44.30
N ASP A 599 20.27 -43.63 -45.00
CA ASP A 599 20.64 -44.93 -44.43
C ASP A 599 22.15 -45.05 -44.23
N ILE A 600 22.56 -45.35 -43.00
CA ILE A 600 23.97 -45.48 -42.63
C ILE A 600 24.41 -46.90 -42.92
N LYS A 601 25.39 -47.03 -43.83
CA LYS A 601 25.97 -48.31 -44.21
C LYS A 601 26.80 -48.91 -43.08
N LYS A 602 26.80 -50.24 -42.97
CA LYS A 602 27.66 -50.97 -42.02
C LYS A 602 29.13 -50.56 -42.20
N GLY A 603 29.82 -50.30 -41.08
CA GLY A 603 31.22 -49.85 -41.06
C GLY A 603 31.43 -48.35 -41.27
N TRP A 604 30.35 -47.56 -41.31
CA TRP A 604 30.40 -46.10 -41.27
C TRP A 604 29.92 -45.56 -39.93
N GLU A 605 30.72 -44.71 -39.31
CA GLU A 605 30.43 -44.12 -38.00
C GLU A 605 29.94 -42.67 -38.15
N PRO A 606 28.72 -42.34 -37.70
CA PRO A 606 28.22 -40.98 -37.72
C PRO A 606 28.80 -40.12 -36.59
N LYS A 607 29.08 -38.85 -36.90
CA LYS A 607 29.48 -37.80 -35.96
C LYS A 607 28.76 -36.51 -36.32
N LEU A 608 28.11 -35.88 -35.35
CA LEU A 608 27.56 -34.54 -35.49
C LEU A 608 28.69 -33.51 -35.45
N LEU A 609 28.73 -32.59 -36.41
CA LEU A 609 29.60 -31.43 -36.39
C LEU A 609 28.74 -30.20 -36.09
N ILE A 610 28.87 -29.68 -34.87
CA ILE A 610 28.20 -28.46 -34.42
C ILE A 610 29.12 -27.28 -34.72
N PRO A 611 28.64 -26.24 -35.43
CA PRO A 611 29.43 -25.03 -35.66
C PRO A 611 29.95 -24.40 -34.37
N GLN A 612 31.25 -24.10 -34.33
CA GLN A 612 31.90 -23.45 -33.18
C GLN A 612 31.22 -22.13 -32.79
N SER A 613 30.72 -21.37 -33.76
CA SER A 613 29.99 -20.12 -33.52
C SER A 613 28.79 -20.28 -32.58
N TYR A 614 28.11 -21.42 -32.60
CA TYR A 614 26.99 -21.68 -31.66
C TYR A 614 27.50 -22.08 -30.29
N VAL A 615 28.55 -22.90 -30.23
CA VAL A 615 29.17 -23.33 -28.96
C VAL A 615 29.69 -22.14 -28.16
N SER A 616 30.25 -21.13 -28.83
CA SER A 616 30.80 -19.94 -28.16
C SER A 616 29.75 -18.89 -27.77
N THR A 617 28.60 -18.84 -28.46
CA THR A 617 27.59 -17.79 -28.24
C THR A 617 26.40 -18.26 -27.41
N GLY A 618 26.20 -19.57 -27.25
CA GLY A 618 24.99 -20.14 -26.66
C GLY A 618 23.74 -19.96 -27.53
N VAL A 619 23.88 -19.34 -28.71
CA VAL A 619 22.79 -19.15 -29.66
C VAL A 619 22.38 -20.49 -30.21
N LYS A 620 21.07 -20.67 -30.37
CA LYS A 620 20.46 -21.89 -30.88
C LYS A 620 21.06 -22.31 -32.22
N VAL A 621 21.35 -23.59 -32.33
CA VAL A 621 21.95 -24.19 -33.52
C VAL A 621 20.90 -24.31 -34.63
N GLU A 622 21.05 -23.53 -35.71
CA GLU A 622 20.17 -23.59 -36.89
C GLU A 622 20.71 -24.50 -38.00
N PHE A 623 22.03 -24.67 -38.07
CA PHE A 623 22.69 -25.47 -39.09
C PHE A 623 23.67 -26.45 -38.47
N ASP A 624 23.46 -27.73 -38.78
CA ASP A 624 24.32 -28.84 -38.37
C ASP A 624 24.89 -29.55 -39.59
N PHE A 625 26.03 -30.22 -39.41
CA PHE A 625 26.55 -31.15 -40.41
C PHE A 625 26.64 -32.56 -39.85
N LEU A 626 26.29 -33.55 -40.67
CA LEU A 626 26.53 -34.96 -40.36
C LEU A 626 27.79 -35.41 -41.09
N MET A 627 28.77 -35.89 -40.34
CA MET A 627 29.95 -36.54 -40.91
C MET A 627 29.86 -38.04 -40.70
N LEU A 628 29.99 -38.81 -41.77
CA LEU A 628 30.16 -40.26 -41.71
C LEU A 628 31.63 -40.60 -41.95
N THR A 629 32.21 -41.39 -41.05
CA THR A 629 33.60 -41.87 -41.16
C THR A 629 33.60 -43.34 -41.53
N GLY A 630 34.15 -43.67 -42.69
CA GLY A 630 34.30 -45.04 -43.19
C GLY A 630 35.75 -45.54 -43.12
N PRO A 631 36.02 -46.73 -43.72
CA PRO A 631 37.36 -47.33 -43.74
C PRO A 631 38.43 -46.39 -44.32
N LYS A 632 39.68 -46.52 -43.84
CA LYS A 632 40.85 -45.72 -44.27
C LYS A 632 40.65 -44.19 -44.13
N LYS A 633 39.91 -43.74 -43.10
CA LYS A 633 39.57 -42.33 -42.86
C LYS A 633 38.83 -41.65 -44.02
N ALA A 634 38.11 -42.41 -44.85
CA ALA A 634 37.22 -41.83 -45.84
C ALA A 634 36.07 -41.13 -45.13
N ARG A 635 35.85 -39.84 -45.40
CA ARG A 635 34.79 -39.05 -44.75
C ARG A 635 33.79 -38.55 -45.77
N LYS A 636 32.51 -38.66 -45.42
CA LYS A 636 31.39 -38.06 -46.14
C LYS A 636 30.74 -37.02 -45.23
N ILE A 637 30.56 -35.80 -45.72
CA ILE A 637 29.92 -34.73 -44.96
C ILE A 637 28.61 -34.37 -45.65
N TYR A 638 27.55 -34.29 -44.86
CA TYR A 638 26.21 -33.90 -45.28
C TYR A 638 25.81 -32.61 -44.56
N ASN A 639 25.13 -31.70 -45.25
CA ASN A 639 24.53 -30.51 -44.63
C ASN A 639 23.23 -30.84 -43.86
N SER A 640 22.64 -29.83 -43.21
CA SER A 640 21.41 -29.96 -42.41
C SER A 640 20.17 -30.43 -43.19
N PHE A 641 20.23 -30.40 -44.52
CA PHE A 641 19.18 -30.89 -45.43
C PHE A 641 19.45 -32.32 -45.94
N GLY A 642 20.54 -32.95 -45.48
CA GLY A 642 20.97 -34.28 -45.87
C GLY A 642 21.56 -34.36 -47.28
N ARG A 643 22.02 -33.25 -47.87
CA ARG A 643 22.78 -33.26 -49.12
C ARG A 643 24.24 -33.59 -48.82
N GLU A 644 24.82 -34.56 -49.53
CA GLU A 644 26.26 -34.83 -49.49
C GLU A 644 26.99 -33.63 -50.12
N ILE A 645 27.87 -32.99 -49.35
CA ILE A 645 28.62 -31.80 -49.78
C ILE A 645 30.10 -32.12 -50.01
N LEU A 646 30.65 -33.10 -49.30
CA LEU A 646 32.04 -33.53 -49.44
C LEU A 646 32.18 -35.04 -49.29
N SER A 647 33.08 -35.63 -50.08
CA SER A 647 33.53 -37.02 -49.95
C SER A 647 35.05 -37.05 -50.18
N ILE A 648 35.83 -37.18 -49.09
CA ILE A 648 37.28 -37.00 -49.11
C ILE A 648 37.97 -37.75 -47.95
N THR A 649 39.22 -38.18 -48.15
CA THR A 649 40.08 -38.67 -47.05
C THR A 649 40.76 -37.50 -46.36
N LEU A 650 40.55 -37.35 -45.05
CA LEU A 650 41.12 -36.27 -44.24
C LEU A 650 41.36 -36.68 -42.78
N GLU A 651 42.21 -35.93 -42.08
CA GLU A 651 42.56 -36.15 -40.68
C GLU A 651 41.54 -35.57 -39.71
N ASP A 652 40.98 -34.39 -40.01
CA ASP A 652 39.80 -33.90 -39.29
C ASP A 652 38.94 -32.90 -40.07
N ALA A 653 37.68 -32.74 -39.65
CA ALA A 653 36.77 -31.72 -40.15
C ALA A 653 36.07 -31.03 -38.98
N VAL A 654 36.09 -29.70 -38.97
CA VAL A 654 35.46 -28.87 -37.93
C VAL A 654 34.56 -27.85 -38.60
N ALA A 655 33.29 -27.80 -38.21
CA ALA A 655 32.40 -26.72 -38.61
C ALA A 655 32.79 -25.45 -37.84
N LEU A 656 33.31 -24.44 -38.54
CA LEU A 656 33.66 -23.15 -37.92
C LEU A 656 32.43 -22.25 -37.77
N GLY A 657 31.47 -22.38 -38.69
CA GLY A 657 30.21 -21.64 -38.71
C GLY A 657 29.15 -22.40 -39.50
N PRO A 658 27.92 -21.87 -39.61
CA PRO A 658 26.83 -22.51 -40.37
C PRO A 658 27.16 -22.69 -41.85
N ASN A 659 28.08 -21.85 -42.37
CA ASN A 659 28.47 -21.82 -43.77
C ASN A 659 29.92 -22.23 -44.03
N LEU A 660 30.67 -22.68 -43.00
CA LEU A 660 32.12 -22.87 -43.11
C LEU A 660 32.62 -24.12 -42.42
N ILE A 661 33.40 -24.91 -43.15
CA ILE A 661 34.02 -26.14 -42.65
C ILE A 661 35.52 -26.08 -42.88
N ARG A 662 36.29 -26.17 -41.78
CA ARG A 662 37.74 -26.37 -41.83
C ARG A 662 38.03 -27.84 -42.04
N LEU A 663 38.81 -28.14 -43.07
CA LEU A 663 39.30 -29.48 -43.36
C LEU A 663 40.79 -29.55 -43.03
N GLN A 664 41.21 -30.60 -42.32
CA GLN A 664 42.57 -30.81 -41.91
C GLN A 664 43.15 -32.06 -42.58
N LYS A 665 44.29 -31.89 -43.26
CA LYS A 665 45.24 -32.95 -43.64
C LYS A 665 46.58 -32.62 -42.95
N THR A 666 47.69 -32.62 -43.67
CA THR A 666 48.94 -31.98 -43.23
C THR A 666 48.75 -30.47 -43.09
N ASN A 667 48.18 -29.85 -44.13
CA ASN A 667 47.79 -28.44 -44.13
C ASN A 667 46.27 -28.31 -43.93
N ALA A 668 45.81 -27.10 -43.65
CA ALA A 668 44.40 -26.77 -43.50
C ALA A 668 43.80 -26.21 -44.80
N ALA A 669 42.53 -26.51 -45.05
CA ALA A 669 41.69 -25.94 -46.10
C ALA A 669 40.36 -25.44 -45.49
N LEU A 670 39.70 -24.53 -46.21
CA LEU A 670 38.39 -23.99 -45.84
C LEU A 670 37.42 -24.22 -46.97
N THR A 671 36.26 -24.81 -46.67
CA THR A 671 35.16 -24.97 -47.63
C THR A 671 33.90 -24.28 -47.15
N ASP A 672 33.05 -23.91 -48.09
CA ASP A 672 31.69 -23.45 -47.79
C ASP A 672 30.75 -24.62 -47.41
N SER A 673 29.50 -24.33 -47.04
CA SER A 673 28.46 -25.32 -46.71
C SER A 673 27.95 -26.15 -47.89
N THR A 674 28.44 -25.89 -49.11
CA THR A 674 28.15 -26.69 -50.31
C THR A 674 29.31 -27.58 -50.73
N GLY A 675 30.48 -27.42 -50.09
CA GLY A 675 31.70 -28.19 -50.35
C GLY A 675 32.68 -27.51 -51.31
N ASN A 676 32.45 -26.26 -51.73
CA ASN A 676 33.42 -25.55 -52.56
C ASN A 676 34.59 -25.06 -51.73
N TYR A 677 35.81 -25.16 -52.27
CA TYR A 677 37.01 -24.67 -51.61
C TYR A 677 37.08 -23.14 -51.66
N VAL A 678 37.01 -22.52 -50.49
CA VAL A 678 37.33 -21.11 -50.26
C VAL A 678 38.84 -20.92 -50.16
N LEU A 679 39.50 -21.85 -49.46
CA LEU A 679 40.95 -21.93 -49.30
C LEU A 679 41.42 -23.37 -49.49
N ASN A 680 42.47 -23.56 -50.29
CA ASN A 680 43.08 -24.87 -50.55
C ASN A 680 44.05 -25.28 -49.42
N PHE A 681 44.51 -26.53 -49.43
CA PHE A 681 45.42 -27.15 -48.44
C PHE A 681 46.86 -26.60 -48.46
N ILE A 682 47.03 -25.29 -48.31
CA ILE A 682 48.35 -24.61 -48.31
C ILE A 682 48.65 -23.86 -47.00
N TYR A 683 47.67 -23.73 -46.11
CA TYR A 683 47.80 -22.96 -44.88
C TYR A 683 48.24 -23.88 -43.72
N ASP A 684 49.15 -23.38 -42.88
CA ASP A 684 49.65 -24.11 -41.72
C ASP A 684 48.56 -24.26 -40.66
N GLY A 685 47.66 -23.27 -40.58
CA GLY A 685 46.52 -23.28 -39.69
C GLY A 685 45.41 -22.35 -40.15
N ILE A 686 44.18 -22.73 -39.82
CA ILE A 686 42.97 -21.91 -39.98
C ILE A 686 42.30 -21.87 -38.62
N GLY A 687 42.12 -20.66 -38.09
CA GLY A 687 41.58 -20.41 -36.76
C GLY A 687 40.07 -20.61 -36.65
N SER A 688 39.52 -20.24 -35.50
CA SER A 688 38.08 -20.17 -35.28
C SER A 688 37.43 -19.08 -36.12
N ASN A 689 36.11 -19.17 -36.28
CA ASN A 689 35.30 -18.10 -36.85
C ASN A 689 34.73 -17.23 -35.74
N THR A 690 35.15 -15.97 -35.68
CA THR A 690 34.64 -14.98 -34.72
C THR A 690 33.96 -13.87 -35.52
N ASN A 691 32.63 -13.75 -35.41
CA ASN A 691 31.82 -12.76 -36.15
C ASN A 691 32.04 -12.76 -37.67
N GLY A 692 32.26 -13.93 -38.27
CA GLY A 692 32.53 -14.08 -39.71
C GLY A 692 34.02 -13.94 -40.08
N TYR A 693 34.88 -13.51 -39.15
CA TYR A 693 36.31 -13.35 -39.37
C TYR A 693 37.05 -14.63 -38.98
N VAL A 694 37.73 -15.23 -39.95
CA VAL A 694 38.53 -16.44 -39.79
C VAL A 694 40.00 -16.09 -40.02
N SER A 695 40.84 -16.35 -39.01
CA SER A 695 42.28 -16.13 -39.15
C SER A 695 42.95 -17.24 -39.96
N ILE A 696 43.91 -16.85 -40.79
CA ILE A 696 44.69 -17.76 -41.64
C ILE A 696 46.18 -17.61 -41.34
N LEU A 697 46.85 -18.72 -41.06
CA LEU A 697 48.27 -18.77 -40.71
C LEU A 697 49.07 -19.40 -41.86
N HIS A 698 50.10 -18.70 -42.32
CA HIS A 698 51.05 -19.25 -43.29
C HIS A 698 52.45 -18.67 -43.03
N LYS A 699 53.45 -19.55 -42.88
CA LYS A 699 54.86 -19.20 -42.64
C LYS A 699 55.06 -18.22 -41.47
N GLY A 700 54.32 -18.42 -40.39
CA GLY A 700 54.39 -17.61 -39.18
C GLY A 700 53.75 -16.22 -39.27
N LYS A 701 53.11 -15.87 -40.39
CA LYS A 701 52.35 -14.63 -40.54
C LYS A 701 50.85 -14.91 -40.52
N VAL A 702 50.08 -13.93 -40.07
CA VAL A 702 48.63 -14.01 -39.92
C VAL A 702 47.93 -13.13 -40.96
N GLY A 703 46.86 -13.67 -41.53
CA GLY A 703 45.89 -12.98 -42.37
C GLY A 703 44.48 -13.23 -41.86
N VAL A 704 43.48 -12.67 -42.54
CA VAL A 704 42.06 -12.86 -42.18
C VAL A 704 41.19 -12.96 -43.42
N ILE A 705 40.16 -13.79 -43.33
CA ILE A 705 39.12 -13.91 -44.35
C ILE A 705 37.74 -13.72 -43.72
N ASN A 706 36.88 -12.96 -44.39
CA ASN A 706 35.44 -12.88 -44.12
C ASN A 706 34.71 -12.96 -45.46
N ILE A 707 34.01 -14.07 -45.70
CA ILE A 707 33.41 -14.37 -47.01
C ILE A 707 32.22 -13.45 -47.28
N GLU A 708 31.38 -13.23 -46.27
CA GLU A 708 30.16 -12.42 -46.39
C GLU A 708 30.50 -10.96 -46.74
N LYS A 709 31.54 -10.41 -46.10
CA LYS A 709 32.05 -9.06 -46.37
C LYS A 709 33.06 -8.98 -47.53
N GLN A 710 33.32 -10.10 -48.22
CA GLN A 710 34.32 -10.21 -49.30
C GLN A 710 35.73 -9.75 -48.90
N ILE A 711 36.11 -9.93 -47.63
CA ILE A 711 37.41 -9.55 -47.09
C ILE A 711 38.36 -10.73 -47.21
N LYS A 712 39.53 -10.50 -47.82
CA LYS A 712 40.60 -11.49 -47.89
C LYS A 712 41.96 -10.80 -47.77
N ILE A 713 42.49 -10.78 -46.56
CA ILE A 713 43.80 -10.21 -46.26
C ILE A 713 44.81 -11.36 -46.16
N PRO A 714 45.81 -11.41 -47.04
CA PRO A 714 46.78 -12.49 -47.04
C PRO A 714 47.67 -12.45 -45.78
N PRO A 715 48.22 -13.60 -45.36
CA PRO A 715 49.15 -13.68 -44.23
C PRO A 715 50.34 -12.72 -44.37
N SER A 716 50.33 -11.64 -43.59
CA SER A 716 51.34 -10.57 -43.66
C SER A 716 51.65 -9.88 -42.33
N TYR A 717 50.86 -10.15 -41.28
CA TYR A 717 50.98 -9.49 -39.98
C TYR A 717 51.43 -10.45 -38.87
N ASP A 718 51.91 -9.89 -37.76
CA ASP A 718 52.53 -10.66 -36.67
C ASP A 718 51.52 -11.21 -35.66
N LYS A 719 50.32 -10.61 -35.58
CA LYS A 719 49.23 -11.04 -34.70
C LYS A 719 47.89 -11.09 -35.45
N LEU A 720 46.85 -11.56 -34.76
CA LEU A 720 45.48 -11.58 -35.26
C LEU A 720 45.04 -10.18 -35.71
N ILE A 721 44.34 -10.14 -36.83
CA ILE A 721 43.74 -8.92 -37.38
C ILE A 721 42.32 -8.82 -36.82
N GLU A 722 42.00 -7.72 -36.18
CA GLU A 722 40.72 -7.50 -35.50
C GLU A 722 39.87 -6.49 -36.29
N PRO A 723 38.56 -6.70 -36.45
CA PRO A 723 37.70 -5.70 -37.06
C PRO A 723 37.52 -4.50 -36.14
N TYR A 724 37.63 -3.28 -36.69
CA TYR A 724 37.35 -2.03 -35.98
C TYR A 724 35.97 -1.48 -36.33
N SER A 725 35.65 -1.42 -37.62
CA SER A 725 34.33 -1.05 -38.17
C SER A 725 34.07 -1.85 -39.45
N ASP A 726 33.00 -1.57 -40.18
CA ASP A 726 32.71 -2.27 -41.44
C ASP A 726 33.75 -2.04 -42.54
N THR A 727 34.55 -0.97 -42.44
CA THR A 727 35.54 -0.59 -43.47
C THR A 727 36.98 -0.58 -42.95
N VAL A 728 37.18 -0.67 -41.64
CA VAL A 728 38.49 -0.53 -40.97
C VAL A 728 38.79 -1.78 -40.13
N MET A 729 40.04 -2.22 -40.18
CA MET A 729 40.59 -3.31 -39.37
C MET A 729 41.82 -2.82 -38.60
N VAL A 730 42.13 -3.44 -37.47
CA VAL A 730 43.36 -3.24 -36.71
C VAL A 730 44.31 -4.40 -36.98
N ALA A 731 45.53 -4.07 -37.38
CA ALA A 731 46.59 -5.05 -37.57
C ALA A 731 47.78 -4.75 -36.66
N THR A 732 48.70 -5.71 -36.51
CA THR A 732 49.92 -5.54 -35.70
C THR A 732 51.16 -5.87 -36.49
N LYS A 733 52.15 -4.97 -36.44
CA LYS A 733 53.52 -5.19 -36.90
C LYS A 733 54.47 -5.05 -35.70
N GLY A 734 55.24 -6.10 -35.42
CA GLY A 734 56.04 -6.19 -34.20
C GLY A 734 55.17 -6.13 -32.94
N LYS A 735 55.25 -5.02 -32.19
CA LYS A 735 54.46 -4.79 -30.98
C LYS A 735 53.34 -3.76 -31.16
N LEU A 736 53.37 -2.98 -32.23
CA LEU A 736 52.52 -1.80 -32.40
C LEU A 736 51.37 -2.09 -33.37
N LYS A 737 50.25 -1.42 -33.13
CA LYS A 737 49.00 -1.53 -33.86
C LYS A 737 48.86 -0.37 -34.85
N GLY A 738 48.18 -0.64 -35.96
CA GLY A 738 47.83 0.35 -36.97
C GLY A 738 46.52 -0.02 -37.66
N PHE A 739 45.90 0.96 -38.31
CA PHE A 739 44.65 0.79 -39.04
C PHE A 739 44.92 0.40 -40.49
N ILE A 740 44.17 -0.58 -40.99
CA ILE A 740 44.16 -1.00 -42.39
C ILE A 740 42.73 -1.08 -42.90
N SER A 741 42.55 -0.86 -44.20
CA SER A 741 41.26 -1.08 -44.85
C SER A 741 40.99 -2.58 -45.02
N THR A 742 39.73 -2.92 -45.28
CA THR A 742 39.31 -4.27 -45.69
C THR A 742 39.97 -4.79 -46.97
N LYS A 743 40.64 -3.92 -47.74
CA LYS A 743 41.44 -4.26 -48.93
C LYS A 743 42.96 -4.34 -48.65
N ASN A 744 43.36 -4.40 -47.37
CA ASN A 744 44.75 -4.45 -46.94
C ASN A 744 45.59 -3.20 -47.29
N ARG A 745 44.96 -2.04 -47.51
CA ARG A 745 45.65 -0.75 -47.62
C ARG A 745 45.83 -0.15 -46.23
N GLU A 746 47.05 0.26 -45.89
CA GLU A 746 47.35 0.99 -44.64
C GLU A 746 46.59 2.32 -44.59
N LEU A 747 45.96 2.61 -43.46
CA LEU A 747 45.20 3.83 -43.19
C LEU A 747 45.87 4.71 -42.13
N SER A 748 46.79 4.15 -41.34
CA SER A 748 47.65 4.86 -40.40
C SER A 748 49.02 4.18 -40.32
N ALA A 749 49.98 4.87 -39.71
CA ALA A 749 51.20 4.23 -39.21
C ALA A 749 50.91 3.20 -38.10
N PHE A 750 51.89 2.33 -37.82
CA PHE A 750 51.84 1.31 -36.77
C PHE A 750 52.53 1.81 -35.51
N ASP A 751 51.94 2.80 -34.85
CA ASP A 751 52.54 3.52 -33.72
C ASP A 751 51.79 3.33 -32.40
N TYR A 752 50.65 2.63 -32.41
CA TYR A 752 49.76 2.52 -31.25
C TYR A 752 50.06 1.29 -30.39
N ASP A 753 50.18 1.47 -29.08
CA ASP A 753 50.24 0.36 -28.12
C ASP A 753 48.88 -0.32 -27.98
N GLU A 754 47.81 0.49 -27.98
CA GLU A 754 46.44 0.03 -27.79
C GLU A 754 45.44 0.85 -28.60
N VAL A 755 44.35 0.20 -29.00
CA VAL A 755 43.24 0.82 -29.74
C VAL A 755 41.94 0.28 -29.13
N LYS A 756 40.99 1.19 -28.88
CA LYS A 756 39.63 0.91 -28.42
C LYS A 756 38.62 1.56 -29.36
N TYR A 757 37.50 0.90 -29.56
CA TYR A 757 36.41 1.41 -30.38
C TYR A 757 35.77 2.63 -29.71
N PHE A 758 35.64 3.73 -30.46
CA PHE A 758 34.85 4.89 -30.05
C PHE A 758 33.71 5.13 -31.04
N THR A 759 34.01 5.51 -32.28
CA THR A 759 33.07 5.52 -33.41
C THR A 759 33.67 4.82 -34.62
N ASP A 760 32.91 4.65 -35.71
CA ASP A 760 33.41 4.01 -36.94
C ASP A 760 34.56 4.77 -37.61
N THR A 761 34.70 6.06 -37.31
CA THR A 761 35.72 6.94 -37.91
C THR A 761 36.72 7.50 -36.90
N VAL A 762 36.42 7.48 -35.59
CA VAL A 762 37.29 7.99 -34.54
C VAL A 762 37.58 6.87 -33.55
N ALA A 763 38.85 6.65 -33.22
CA ALA A 763 39.30 5.65 -32.25
C ALA A 763 39.89 6.28 -31.00
N LEU A 764 39.72 5.58 -29.87
CA LEU A 764 40.55 5.80 -28.69
C LEU A 764 41.85 5.02 -28.90
N ALA A 765 42.91 5.71 -29.33
CA ALA A 765 44.22 5.13 -29.55
C ALA A 765 45.18 5.55 -28.43
N ARG A 766 46.10 4.67 -28.02
CA ARG A 766 47.09 4.96 -26.98
C ARG A 766 48.50 4.84 -27.52
N ILE A 767 49.32 5.84 -27.21
CA ILE A 767 50.77 5.86 -27.40
C ILE A 767 51.38 6.08 -26.02
N GLU A 768 52.23 5.15 -25.59
CA GLU A 768 52.80 5.11 -24.25
C GLU A 768 51.72 5.18 -23.15
N ASN A 769 51.60 6.32 -22.48
CA ASN A 769 50.70 6.53 -21.34
C ASN A 769 49.50 7.44 -21.65
N GLU A 770 49.36 7.91 -22.89
CA GLU A 770 48.35 8.89 -23.27
C GLU A 770 47.38 8.31 -24.31
N TRP A 771 46.09 8.54 -24.07
CA TRP A 771 45.01 8.26 -25.01
C TRP A 771 44.69 9.49 -25.85
N PHE A 772 44.29 9.22 -27.09
CA PHE A 772 43.91 10.22 -28.09
C PHE A 772 42.62 9.79 -28.77
N LEU A 773 41.79 10.77 -29.14
CA LEU A 773 40.67 10.55 -30.05
C LEU A 773 41.14 10.80 -31.49
N HIS A 774 41.56 9.74 -32.16
CA HIS A 774 42.20 9.78 -33.48
C HIS A 774 41.18 9.55 -34.61
N ASP A 775 41.07 10.46 -35.58
CA ASP A 775 40.32 10.22 -36.82
C ASP A 775 41.12 9.31 -37.75
N ILE A 776 40.55 8.14 -38.04
CA ILE A 776 41.21 7.07 -38.78
C ILE A 776 41.37 7.41 -40.28
N ARG A 777 40.63 8.41 -40.80
CA ARG A 777 40.59 8.69 -42.24
C ARG A 777 41.65 9.70 -42.67
N ASP A 778 41.89 10.72 -41.86
CA ASP A 778 42.81 11.82 -42.15
C ASP A 778 43.95 11.96 -41.13
N GLU A 779 44.00 11.04 -40.17
CA GLU A 779 45.00 10.95 -39.09
C GLU A 779 44.98 12.13 -38.09
N SER A 780 43.97 13.02 -38.15
CA SER A 780 43.83 14.13 -37.21
C SER A 780 43.43 13.69 -35.80
N LEU A 781 43.72 14.52 -34.80
CA LEU A 781 43.33 14.28 -33.41
C LEU A 781 42.15 15.20 -33.04
N HIS A 782 41.05 14.62 -32.59
CA HIS A 782 39.89 15.34 -32.05
C HIS A 782 40.13 15.78 -30.60
N TYR A 783 40.92 15.02 -29.85
CA TYR A 783 41.31 15.32 -28.48
C TYR A 783 42.60 14.57 -28.11
N GLU A 784 43.48 15.20 -27.33
CA GLU A 784 44.77 14.66 -26.89
C GLU A 784 44.97 14.81 -25.37
N GLY A 785 46.00 14.17 -24.81
CA GLY A 785 46.35 14.29 -23.38
C GLY A 785 45.39 13.58 -22.42
N ILE A 786 44.66 12.56 -22.89
CA ILE A 786 43.76 11.78 -22.03
C ILE A 786 44.59 10.72 -21.27
N LEU A 787 44.78 10.92 -19.97
CA LEU A 787 45.48 9.95 -19.11
C LEU A 787 44.57 8.76 -18.76
N ASN A 788 43.28 9.01 -18.56
CA ASN A 788 42.28 8.00 -18.25
C ASN A 788 40.88 8.44 -18.70
N TYR A 789 39.97 7.49 -18.92
CA TYR A 789 38.58 7.79 -19.28
C TYR A 789 37.59 6.79 -18.67
N LYS A 790 36.33 7.22 -18.53
CA LYS A 790 35.19 6.37 -18.19
C LYS A 790 34.03 6.66 -19.14
N ILE A 791 33.40 5.62 -19.66
CA ILE A 791 32.20 5.76 -20.49
C ILE A 791 31.03 6.16 -19.59
N LEU A 792 30.39 7.29 -19.90
CA LEU A 792 29.20 7.79 -19.17
C LEU A 792 27.90 7.39 -19.86
N GLU A 793 27.91 7.36 -21.19
CA GLU A 793 26.76 7.02 -22.01
C GLU A 793 27.25 6.41 -23.31
N GLU A 794 26.58 5.34 -23.74
CA GLU A 794 26.82 4.68 -25.01
C GLU A 794 25.47 4.28 -25.62
N ASN A 795 24.92 5.15 -26.46
CA ASN A 795 23.75 4.87 -27.27
C ASN A 795 24.10 5.01 -28.77
N SER A 796 23.15 4.66 -29.66
CA SER A 796 23.40 4.65 -31.11
C SER A 796 23.65 6.03 -31.73
N GLN A 797 23.33 7.13 -31.03
CA GLN A 797 23.48 8.50 -31.50
C GLN A 797 24.61 9.26 -30.80
N GLU A 798 24.85 9.00 -29.52
CA GLU A 798 25.81 9.74 -28.72
C GLU A 798 26.61 8.82 -27.78
N LYS A 799 27.92 9.07 -27.74
CA LYS A 799 28.87 8.48 -26.79
C LYS A 799 29.54 9.58 -25.99
N LYS A 800 29.50 9.44 -24.66
CA LYS A 800 30.06 10.40 -23.72
C LYS A 800 31.14 9.77 -22.87
N LEU A 801 32.23 10.50 -22.70
CA LEU A 801 33.37 10.11 -21.89
C LEU A 801 33.55 11.14 -20.76
N LEU A 802 33.72 10.64 -19.54
CA LEU A 802 34.42 11.37 -18.48
C LEU A 802 35.91 11.18 -18.75
N ILE A 803 36.58 12.22 -19.18
CA ILE A 803 38.02 12.21 -19.48
C ILE A 803 38.80 12.77 -18.29
N THR A 804 40.01 12.26 -18.07
CA THR A 804 40.97 12.76 -17.09
C THR A 804 42.26 13.12 -17.82
N THR A 805 42.70 14.36 -17.66
CA THR A 805 43.91 14.95 -18.24
C THR A 805 44.85 15.40 -17.11
N GLU A 806 46.03 15.93 -17.45
CA GLU A 806 46.91 16.57 -16.46
C GLU A 806 46.27 17.78 -15.77
N ASN A 807 45.36 18.49 -16.46
CA ASN A 807 44.69 19.68 -15.94
C ASN A 807 43.47 19.36 -15.06
N GLY A 808 42.94 18.13 -15.16
CA GLY A 808 41.74 17.71 -14.44
C GLY A 808 40.80 16.85 -15.27
N LYS A 809 39.56 16.74 -14.81
CA LYS A 809 38.48 15.96 -15.40
C LYS A 809 37.52 16.83 -16.18
N GLY A 810 37.01 16.29 -17.29
CA GLY A 810 36.08 16.96 -18.20
C GLY A 810 35.12 15.95 -18.82
N VAL A 811 34.18 16.44 -19.62
CA VAL A 811 33.21 15.59 -20.34
C VAL A 811 33.28 15.87 -21.83
N TYR A 812 33.54 14.80 -22.58
CA TYR A 812 33.63 14.80 -24.04
C TYR A 812 32.47 14.02 -24.64
N SER A 813 31.93 14.50 -25.76
CA SER A 813 30.93 13.82 -26.58
C SER A 813 31.41 13.72 -28.02
N ASN A 814 31.17 12.58 -28.67
CA ASN A 814 31.47 12.42 -30.10
C ASN A 814 30.69 13.39 -31.02
N THR A 815 29.55 13.93 -30.57
CA THR A 815 28.73 14.86 -31.37
C THR A 815 28.94 16.32 -30.99
N ARG A 816 29.39 16.60 -29.76
CA ARG A 816 29.54 17.96 -29.23
C ARG A 816 30.98 18.38 -28.94
N GLY A 817 31.93 17.45 -29.05
CA GLY A 817 33.30 17.67 -28.59
C GLY A 817 33.36 17.76 -27.06
N GLU A 818 34.36 18.47 -26.56
CA GLU A 818 34.46 18.81 -25.14
C GLU A 818 33.41 19.88 -24.79
N PHE A 819 32.43 19.51 -23.96
CA PHE A 819 31.36 20.43 -23.53
C PHE A 819 31.40 20.72 -22.03
N ILE A 820 32.22 19.98 -21.28
CA ILE A 820 32.70 20.37 -19.95
C ILE A 820 34.23 20.27 -19.99
N GLU A 821 34.90 21.41 -19.91
CA GLU A 821 36.36 21.52 -20.00
C GLU A 821 37.06 20.67 -18.93
N ALA A 822 38.17 20.02 -19.29
CA ALA A 822 38.93 19.15 -18.40
C ALA A 822 39.77 19.87 -17.33
N THR A 823 39.13 20.72 -16.51
CA THR A 823 39.80 21.56 -15.49
C THR A 823 39.28 21.35 -14.06
N TYR A 824 38.46 20.33 -13.83
CA TYR A 824 37.84 20.02 -12.54
C TYR A 824 38.55 18.86 -11.84
N ASP A 825 38.77 18.93 -10.54
CA ASP A 825 39.34 17.81 -9.77
C ASP A 825 38.38 16.59 -9.76
N GLU A 826 37.07 16.85 -9.76
CA GLU A 826 36.03 15.82 -9.74
C GLU A 826 34.80 16.20 -10.56
N ILE A 827 34.20 15.22 -11.25
CA ILE A 827 32.87 15.33 -11.87
C ILE A 827 32.08 14.07 -11.52
N LYS A 828 30.91 14.26 -10.89
CA LYS A 828 29.92 13.20 -10.61
C LYS A 828 28.68 13.39 -11.46
N VAL A 829 28.01 12.29 -11.80
CA VAL A 829 26.71 12.30 -12.51
C VAL A 829 25.62 11.96 -11.50
N LEU A 830 24.72 12.91 -11.22
CA LEU A 830 23.67 12.74 -10.21
C LEU A 830 22.32 12.29 -10.83
N GLY A 831 22.09 12.62 -12.10
CA GLY A 831 20.82 12.36 -12.80
C GLY A 831 20.71 10.98 -13.45
N THR A 832 19.61 10.77 -14.18
CA THR A 832 19.45 9.56 -15.00
C THR A 832 20.31 9.62 -16.26
N ALA A 833 20.48 8.52 -16.97
CA ALA A 833 21.18 8.51 -18.26
C ALA A 833 20.54 9.48 -19.29
N ASN A 834 19.22 9.66 -19.25
CA ASN A 834 18.48 10.52 -20.18
C ASN A 834 18.48 12.00 -19.78
N ASP A 835 18.63 12.29 -18.49
CA ASP A 835 18.67 13.66 -17.95
C ASP A 835 19.78 13.77 -16.88
N PRO A 836 21.07 13.68 -17.30
CA PRO A 836 22.18 13.75 -16.38
C PRO A 836 22.37 15.19 -15.89
N ILE A 837 22.77 15.30 -14.63
CA ILE A 837 23.25 16.54 -14.02
C ILE A 837 24.69 16.29 -13.57
N TYR A 838 25.62 17.09 -14.10
CA TYR A 838 27.03 16.96 -13.79
C TYR A 838 27.39 17.86 -12.61
N PHE A 839 27.77 17.26 -11.49
CA PHE A 839 28.30 17.91 -10.31
C PHE A 839 29.82 17.99 -10.44
N ALA A 840 30.34 19.16 -10.82
CA ALA A 840 31.75 19.38 -11.04
C ALA A 840 32.38 20.18 -9.88
N VAL A 841 33.57 19.79 -9.45
CA VAL A 841 34.28 20.39 -8.31
C VAL A 841 35.68 20.79 -8.73
N LYS A 842 36.03 22.05 -8.45
CA LYS A 842 37.39 22.58 -8.59
C LYS A 842 37.92 23.01 -7.22
N ILE A 843 39.07 22.47 -6.83
CA ILE A 843 39.67 22.67 -5.51
C ILE A 843 40.82 23.67 -5.63
N VAL A 844 40.67 24.82 -4.97
CA VAL A 844 41.75 25.81 -4.82
C VAL A 844 42.50 25.48 -3.53
N ARG A 845 43.54 24.64 -3.65
CA ARG A 845 44.25 24.00 -2.52
C ARG A 845 44.88 25.02 -1.57
N GLU A 846 45.40 26.12 -2.10
CA GLU A 846 46.08 27.18 -1.33
C GLU A 846 45.13 27.89 -0.36
N ALA A 847 43.84 27.95 -0.70
CA ALA A 847 42.82 28.61 0.09
C ALA A 847 41.88 27.63 0.81
N ASN A 848 42.03 26.33 0.58
CA ASN A 848 41.09 25.28 1.00
C ASN A 848 39.64 25.59 0.58
N ILE A 849 39.48 26.05 -0.66
CA ILE A 849 38.20 26.48 -1.24
C ILE A 849 37.75 25.45 -2.29
N TYR A 850 36.47 25.10 -2.25
CA TYR A 850 35.81 24.20 -3.19
C TYR A 850 34.82 25.00 -4.04
N VAL A 851 35.06 25.06 -5.34
CA VAL A 851 34.14 25.69 -6.31
C VAL A 851 33.33 24.58 -6.96
N VAL A 852 32.03 24.54 -6.65
CA VAL A 852 31.08 23.55 -7.16
C VAL A 852 30.24 24.18 -8.27
N ILE A 853 30.13 23.47 -9.39
CA ILE A 853 29.33 23.88 -10.54
C ILE A 853 28.41 22.73 -10.93
N TYR A 854 27.13 23.03 -11.08
CA TYR A 854 26.16 22.10 -11.65
C TYR A 854 25.99 22.41 -13.12
N PHE A 855 26.09 21.39 -13.97
CA PHE A 855 25.80 21.48 -15.40
C PHE A 855 24.58 20.63 -15.77
N ASP A 856 23.77 21.14 -16.69
CA ASP A 856 22.72 20.35 -17.32
C ASP A 856 23.33 19.30 -18.28
N LYS A 857 22.47 18.47 -18.87
CA LYS A 857 22.87 17.46 -19.88
C LYS A 857 23.58 18.04 -21.11
N ASN A 858 23.46 19.35 -21.33
CA ASN A 858 24.04 20.07 -22.45
C ASN A 858 25.40 20.70 -22.14
N GLY A 859 25.84 20.71 -20.87
CA GLY A 859 27.03 21.45 -20.43
C GLY A 859 26.75 22.92 -20.10
N ASN A 860 25.49 23.34 -20.04
CA ASN A 860 25.16 24.69 -19.60
C ASN A 860 25.28 24.75 -18.08
N LYS A 861 25.94 25.80 -17.58
CA LYS A 861 26.04 26.07 -16.15
C LYS A 861 24.65 26.40 -15.60
N LEU A 862 24.17 25.58 -14.67
CA LEU A 862 22.94 25.83 -13.92
C LEU A 862 23.18 26.88 -12.83
N PHE A 863 24.19 26.63 -11.98
CA PHE A 863 24.65 27.57 -10.95
C PHE A 863 26.05 27.19 -10.44
N THR A 864 26.68 28.11 -9.71
CA THR A 864 28.00 27.93 -9.09
C THR A 864 27.93 28.34 -7.62
N GLN A 865 28.59 27.57 -6.76
CA GLN A 865 28.79 27.90 -5.35
C GLN A 865 30.24 27.71 -4.94
N THR A 866 30.66 28.50 -3.97
CA THR A 866 32.01 28.44 -3.41
C THR A 866 31.90 28.13 -1.94
N PHE A 867 32.60 27.10 -1.49
CA PHE A 867 32.50 26.55 -0.15
C PHE A 867 33.87 26.49 0.51
N LYS A 868 33.88 26.63 1.85
CA LYS A 868 34.95 26.07 2.66
C LYS A 868 34.79 24.54 2.75
N GLN A 869 35.86 23.85 3.12
CA GLN A 869 35.87 22.39 3.24
C GLN A 869 34.68 21.82 4.02
N ASP A 870 34.38 22.36 5.21
CA ASP A 870 33.28 21.86 6.06
C ASP A 870 31.89 22.06 5.44
N GLU A 871 31.70 23.10 4.62
CA GLU A 871 30.43 23.37 3.92
C GLU A 871 30.29 22.49 2.68
N TYR A 872 31.39 22.23 1.97
CA TYR A 872 31.40 21.33 0.80
C TYR A 872 30.90 19.93 1.16
N PHE A 873 31.34 19.38 2.29
CA PHE A 873 30.91 18.06 2.74
C PHE A 873 29.43 17.97 3.14
N LYS A 874 28.73 19.11 3.28
CA LYS A 874 27.26 19.12 3.48
C LYS A 874 26.47 18.96 2.19
N ILE A 875 27.10 19.23 1.03
CA ILE A 875 26.43 19.20 -0.28
C ILE A 875 27.01 18.14 -1.23
N ALA A 876 28.20 17.64 -0.93
CA ALA A 876 28.85 16.62 -1.73
C ALA A 876 28.16 15.26 -1.55
N CYS A 877 27.82 14.61 -2.66
CA CYS A 877 27.46 13.19 -2.63
C CYS A 877 28.68 12.39 -2.12
N PRO A 878 28.57 11.58 -1.05
CA PRO A 878 29.68 10.79 -0.52
C PRO A 878 30.20 9.75 -1.54
N ILE A 879 31.42 9.25 -1.31
CA ILE A 879 31.97 8.13 -2.09
C ILE A 879 31.61 6.86 -1.31
N ASN A 880 30.81 5.97 -1.92
CA ASN A 880 30.52 4.65 -1.37
C ASN A 880 31.74 3.74 -1.43
#